data_AF-A0A9D9C7C5-F1
#
_entry.id   AF-A0A9D9C7C5-F1
#
_cell.length_a   1.000
_cell.length_b   1.000
_cell.length_c   1.000
_cell.angle_alpha   90.00
_cell.angle_beta   90.00
_cell.angle_gamma   90.00
#
_symmetry.space_group_name_H-M   'P 1'
#
loop_
_entity.id
_entity.type
_entity.pdbx_description
1 polymer ?
#
loop_
_entity_poly.entity_id
_entity_poly.type
_entity_poly.pdbx_seq_one_letter_code
_entity_poly.pdbx_strand_id
1 'polypeptide(L)'
;MKHFRLIDNLMGWLAFAIAAFVYCSTVEPTASFWDCPEFITTAYKLEVGHPPGAPFFMLTANLFTQFVSDPTKVALMVNMMSALFSAACIMFLFWSISHLARKLVGVNGQVQNLAQLITVEASALTGALVYTFSDTFWFSAVEGEVYAYSSLFTAVVFWLMLKWEDHADEPGSDRWLILIAYLTGLSIGVHLLNLLCLPALVLIFYYRKVKNATMKGAMLSLAGSGLLIAAVLYGIVPGIVKVGGWFELLFVNTFNMPFNTGVIVYIALLVGIVLWSIWETIKQKSRIRMTLSYLLSVGMLGIPFYGHGWGSFVCGVLVLGVLFFLLRWKKDGKNIVSARLMNTSLLCMLMIMIGYSSYAVIVIRSSANTPMDQNSPEDIFTLGTYLSREQYGDRPLLYGPAYTSQVLLKPDGNYCVPVSEKGAPVYQRKEKQDKENEPDRYEIQRYKTDYVYQQNMFFPRMYSEHHTNAYESWMGGVKGKTKTYERCGDMVQIKTPTQLENLRFFLSYQVNFMYWRYFMWNFAGRQNDLQGYGEWEHGNWITGIPFLDNMRLGDQSKLPTELKENKGHNVFYCLPLLLGLIGLLWQLFKNDEKNNGEGEKQFGIVFFLFFMTGLAIVLYLNQTPAQPRERDYAYAGSFYAFSIWVGLGVAAIAYYLQKVLKNEKLSAVLSCLCILVPIQMAGQTWDDHDRSGRYACRDFGRNYLESLDKDNYPIIYTNGDNDTFPLWYAQETEGFRTDARVCNLSYLQTDWYIDQMKRPAYESPAVPIHWSRLQYVAGTREGITVRPGTLERLVDSYKDDPETLRELLGDDPFELKNIIDKWVLSDNPDLRFIPTDSIVMTIDKDAVRRSGMMMAADSIPDKMHISLKGKRAVYKSEMMMYEMLLQCNWERPLYVAMTVGKDNYGNLGDYFVQEGLANRITPFNTAKSGKN
;
A
#
# COMPACT_ATOMS: atom_id res chain seq x y z
N MET A 1 23.67 -37.10 13.38
CA MET A 1 25.09 -36.70 13.40
C MET A 1 25.31 -35.67 14.49
N LYS A 2 26.34 -35.81 15.33
CA LYS A 2 26.60 -34.89 16.46
C LYS A 2 26.79 -33.43 16.04
N HIS A 3 27.33 -33.19 14.83
CA HIS A 3 27.65 -31.84 14.34
C HIS A 3 26.64 -31.24 13.35
N PHE A 4 25.53 -31.92 13.01
CA PHE A 4 24.58 -31.41 12.01
C PHE A 4 24.09 -29.98 12.33
N ARG A 5 23.62 -29.75 13.56
CA ARG A 5 23.09 -28.44 13.99
C ARG A 5 24.13 -27.31 13.89
N LEU A 6 25.40 -27.63 14.15
CA LEU A 6 26.46 -26.63 14.06
C LEU A 6 26.70 -26.24 12.60
N ILE A 7 26.75 -27.23 11.70
CA ILE A 7 26.97 -27.02 10.27
C ILE A 7 25.79 -26.27 9.65
N ASP A 8 24.56 -26.72 9.91
CA ASP A 8 23.32 -26.09 9.44
C ASP A 8 23.20 -24.62 9.88
N ASN A 9 23.59 -24.31 11.13
CA ASN A 9 23.65 -22.93 11.60
C ASN A 9 24.71 -22.10 10.85
N LEU A 10 25.91 -22.65 10.66
CA LEU A 10 26.99 -21.96 9.94
C LEU A 10 26.65 -21.73 8.46
N MET A 11 26.00 -22.71 7.82
CA MET A 11 25.58 -22.60 6.43
C MET A 11 24.45 -21.60 6.24
N GLY A 12 23.53 -21.46 7.21
CA GLY A 12 22.57 -20.36 7.22
C GLY A 12 23.23 -18.98 7.30
N TRP A 13 24.22 -18.82 8.18
CA TRP A 13 25.02 -17.59 8.26
C TRP A 13 25.88 -17.34 7.01
N LEU A 14 26.33 -18.40 6.33
CA LEU A 14 27.00 -18.28 5.05
C LEU A 14 26.03 -17.77 3.97
N ALA A 15 24.81 -18.30 3.91
CA ALA A 15 23.77 -17.81 3.00
C ALA A 15 23.44 -16.33 3.29
N PHE A 16 23.35 -15.95 4.57
CA PHE A 16 23.24 -14.55 4.98
C PHE A 16 24.40 -13.71 4.45
N ALA A 17 25.65 -14.13 4.66
CA ALA A 17 26.84 -13.36 4.28
C ALA A 17 26.93 -13.17 2.76
N ILE A 18 26.58 -14.20 1.97
CA ILE A 18 26.52 -14.10 0.50
C ILE A 18 25.45 -13.08 0.10
N ALA A 19 24.22 -13.23 0.58
CA ALA A 19 23.12 -12.33 0.24
C ALA A 19 23.40 -10.88 0.69
N ALA A 20 23.96 -10.70 1.89
CA ALA A 20 24.33 -9.39 2.42
C ALA A 20 25.41 -8.74 1.55
N PHE A 21 26.44 -9.49 1.14
CA PHE A 21 27.45 -8.96 0.22
C PHE A 21 26.82 -8.51 -1.10
N VAL A 22 26.01 -9.37 -1.72
CA VAL A 22 25.31 -9.08 -2.98
C VAL A 22 24.51 -7.79 -2.84
N TYR A 23 23.52 -7.76 -1.95
CA TYR A 23 22.59 -6.64 -1.84
C TYR A 23 23.25 -5.34 -1.37
N CYS A 24 24.17 -5.40 -0.39
CA CYS A 24 24.86 -4.20 0.08
C CYS A 24 25.82 -3.64 -0.97
N SER A 25 26.42 -4.49 -1.82
CA SER A 25 27.32 -4.04 -2.90
C SER A 25 26.57 -3.42 -4.09
N THR A 26 25.30 -3.77 -4.28
CA THR A 26 24.45 -3.30 -5.39
C THR A 26 23.40 -2.28 -4.97
N VAL A 27 23.44 -1.80 -3.73
CA VAL A 27 22.40 -0.91 -3.17
C VAL A 27 22.40 0.45 -3.86
N GLU A 28 21.23 1.06 -4.00
CA GLU A 28 21.14 2.43 -4.50
C GLU A 28 21.73 3.41 -3.46
N PRO A 29 22.63 4.33 -3.86
CA PRO A 29 23.28 5.24 -2.91
C PRO A 29 22.35 6.33 -2.38
N THR A 30 21.25 6.61 -3.08
CA THR A 30 20.26 7.65 -2.76
C THR A 30 18.85 7.08 -2.75
N ALA A 31 17.83 7.93 -2.69
CA ALA A 31 16.44 7.48 -2.86
C ALA A 31 16.19 6.98 -4.30
N SER A 32 15.35 5.95 -4.43
CA SER A 32 14.76 5.48 -5.70
C SER A 32 13.43 6.20 -5.98
N PHE A 33 12.88 6.11 -7.19
CA PHE A 33 11.53 6.64 -7.50
C PHE A 33 10.40 5.92 -6.73
N TRP A 34 9.16 6.38 -6.89
CA TRP A 34 7.97 5.90 -6.18
C TRP A 34 8.00 6.25 -4.69
N ASP A 35 7.63 5.30 -3.83
CA ASP A 35 7.40 5.53 -2.41
C ASP A 35 8.70 5.60 -1.59
N CYS A 36 9.85 5.20 -2.17
CA CYS A 36 11.15 5.18 -1.48
C CYS A 36 11.57 6.53 -0.86
N PRO A 37 11.48 7.69 -1.54
CA PRO A 37 11.90 8.97 -0.98
C PRO A 37 11.03 9.37 0.22
N GLU A 38 9.73 9.03 0.19
CA GLU A 38 8.80 9.24 1.30
C GLU A 38 9.12 8.31 2.47
N PHE A 39 9.34 7.01 2.25
CA PHE A 39 9.74 6.07 3.29
C PHE A 39 11.05 6.47 3.98
N ILE A 40 12.03 6.95 3.23
CA ILE A 40 13.31 7.44 3.78
C ILE A 40 13.08 8.69 4.63
N THR A 41 12.26 9.63 4.13
CA THR A 41 11.95 10.89 4.82
C THR A 41 11.18 10.65 6.13
N THR A 42 10.12 9.85 6.07
CA THR A 42 9.33 9.44 7.24
C THR A 42 10.18 8.72 8.26
N ALA A 43 11.12 7.85 7.84
CA ALA A 43 12.04 7.19 8.75
C ALA A 43 13.01 8.17 9.43
N TYR A 44 13.64 9.07 8.66
CA TYR A 44 14.68 9.96 9.20
C TYR A 44 14.13 10.94 10.23
N LYS A 45 13.01 11.61 9.91
CA LYS A 45 12.41 12.66 10.76
C LYS A 45 11.19 12.21 11.55
N LEU A 46 10.80 10.93 11.45
CA LEU A 46 9.58 10.39 12.04
C LEU A 46 8.34 11.19 11.59
N GLU A 47 8.27 11.49 10.30
CA GLU A 47 7.14 12.20 9.67
C GLU A 47 6.03 11.23 9.28
N VAL A 48 4.83 11.73 8.97
CA VAL A 48 3.68 10.88 8.64
C VAL A 48 3.51 10.81 7.12
N GLY A 49 3.85 9.65 6.55
CA GLY A 49 3.67 9.35 5.12
C GLY A 49 2.25 8.91 4.78
N HIS A 50 2.02 8.53 3.53
CA HIS A 50 0.69 8.16 3.07
C HIS A 50 0.16 6.87 3.74
N PRO A 51 -1.17 6.70 3.84
CA PRO A 51 -1.74 5.57 4.58
C PRO A 51 -1.40 4.19 3.98
N PRO A 52 -1.01 3.19 4.81
CA PRO A 52 -1.14 3.15 6.27
C PRO A 52 0.13 3.53 7.07
N GLY A 53 1.14 4.17 6.48
CA GLY A 53 2.26 4.81 7.20
C GLY A 53 3.40 3.91 7.72
N ALA A 54 3.25 2.59 7.78
CA ALA A 54 4.32 1.64 8.16
C ALA A 54 5.21 2.03 9.38
N PRO A 55 4.62 2.35 10.55
CA PRO A 55 5.35 2.94 11.68
C PRO A 55 6.47 2.08 12.26
N PHE A 56 6.36 0.74 12.21
CA PHE A 56 7.44 -0.12 12.71
C PHE A 56 8.63 -0.16 11.75
N PHE A 57 8.40 -0.03 10.44
CA PHE A 57 9.46 0.23 9.48
C PHE A 57 10.12 1.58 9.79
N MET A 58 9.35 2.65 9.98
CA MET A 58 9.89 3.99 10.28
C MET A 58 10.80 3.99 11.51
N LEU A 59 10.37 3.38 12.62
CA LEU A 59 11.16 3.30 13.85
C LEU A 59 12.48 2.55 13.66
N THR A 60 12.46 1.47 12.90
CA THR A 60 13.66 0.65 12.65
C THR A 60 14.60 1.35 11.68
N ALA A 61 14.07 1.92 10.60
CA ALA A 61 14.83 2.71 9.64
C ALA A 61 15.44 3.95 10.31
N ASN A 62 14.73 4.62 11.23
CA ASN A 62 15.25 5.73 12.03
C ASN A 62 16.54 5.33 12.77
N LEU A 63 16.56 4.15 13.41
CA LEU A 63 17.77 3.64 14.06
C LEU A 63 18.94 3.53 13.08
N PHE A 64 18.71 3.07 11.85
CA PHE A 64 19.75 2.99 10.83
C PHE A 64 20.24 4.37 10.38
N THR A 65 19.34 5.35 10.27
CA THR A 65 19.73 6.73 9.91
C THR A 65 20.68 7.35 10.93
N GLN A 66 20.65 6.92 12.20
CA GLN A 66 21.52 7.44 13.26
C GLN A 66 22.98 6.96 13.16
N PHE A 67 23.30 6.01 12.27
CA PHE A 67 24.68 5.58 12.03
C PHE A 67 25.50 6.55 11.17
N VAL A 68 24.87 7.61 10.65
CA VAL A 68 25.52 8.66 9.87
C VAL A 68 25.12 10.04 10.41
N SER A 69 26.05 10.99 10.34
CA SER A 69 25.78 12.40 10.64
C SER A 69 25.57 13.25 9.38
N ASP A 70 26.00 12.76 8.22
CA ASP A 70 25.84 13.39 6.92
C ASP A 70 24.47 13.05 6.33
N PRO A 71 23.56 14.04 6.16
CA PRO A 71 22.21 13.80 5.66
C PRO A 71 22.17 13.16 4.27
N THR A 72 23.19 13.39 3.43
CA THR A 72 23.27 12.79 2.09
C THR A 72 23.46 11.27 2.11
N LYS A 73 23.85 10.69 3.26
CA LYS A 73 24.03 9.25 3.46
C LYS A 73 22.85 8.57 4.15
N VAL A 74 21.81 9.32 4.52
CA VAL A 74 20.63 8.77 5.20
C VAL A 74 19.92 7.74 4.34
N ALA A 75 19.71 8.04 3.06
CA ALA A 75 19.10 7.10 2.11
C ALA A 75 19.90 5.80 1.99
N LEU A 76 21.23 5.90 1.89
CA LEU A 76 22.11 4.73 1.87
C LEU A 76 21.91 3.86 3.11
N MET A 77 21.79 4.44 4.32
CA MET A 77 21.56 3.65 5.54
C MET A 77 20.21 2.92 5.55
N VAL A 78 19.16 3.56 5.05
CA VAL A 78 17.83 2.92 4.92
C VAL A 78 17.86 1.82 3.86
N ASN A 79 18.51 2.05 2.72
CA ASN A 79 18.63 1.01 1.70
C ASN A 79 19.53 -0.15 2.18
N MET A 80 20.57 0.12 2.96
CA MET A 80 21.39 -0.90 3.63
C MET A 80 20.59 -1.71 4.66
N MET A 81 19.64 -1.09 5.38
CA MET A 81 18.70 -1.82 6.23
C MET A 81 17.88 -2.81 5.41
N SER A 82 17.29 -2.37 4.29
CA SER A 82 16.57 -3.25 3.36
C SER A 82 17.45 -4.42 2.90
N ALA A 83 18.68 -4.14 2.46
CA ALA A 83 19.62 -5.15 2.02
C ALA A 83 19.92 -6.21 3.11
N LEU A 84 20.19 -5.78 4.34
CA LEU A 84 20.48 -6.67 5.47
C LEU A 84 19.25 -7.48 5.90
N PHE A 85 18.05 -6.91 5.85
CA PHE A 85 16.82 -7.61 6.19
C PHE A 85 16.42 -8.62 5.11
N SER A 86 16.65 -8.30 3.84
CA SER A 86 16.55 -9.26 2.74
C SER A 86 17.58 -10.39 2.90
N ALA A 87 18.82 -10.10 3.29
CA ALA A 87 19.81 -11.15 3.58
C ALA A 87 19.37 -12.04 4.76
N ALA A 88 18.77 -11.46 5.80
CA ALA A 88 18.19 -12.22 6.90
C ALA A 88 16.99 -13.08 6.44
N CYS A 89 16.18 -12.59 5.49
CA CYS A 89 15.13 -13.40 4.85
C CYS A 89 15.72 -14.65 4.17
N ILE A 90 16.83 -14.51 3.43
CA ILE A 90 17.54 -15.63 2.80
C ILE A 90 18.05 -16.64 3.84
N MET A 91 18.58 -16.17 4.97
CA MET A 91 19.02 -17.03 6.07
C MET A 91 17.87 -17.88 6.64
N PHE A 92 16.70 -17.28 6.88
CA PHE A 92 15.54 -18.01 7.37
C PHE A 92 14.94 -18.94 6.30
N LEU A 93 14.96 -18.55 5.02
CA LEU A 93 14.61 -19.44 3.91
C LEU A 93 15.51 -20.67 3.90
N PHE A 94 16.82 -20.48 4.02
CA PHE A 94 17.79 -21.57 4.11
C PHE A 94 17.41 -22.56 5.21
N TRP A 95 17.18 -22.09 6.44
CA TRP A 95 16.82 -22.98 7.54
C TRP A 95 15.44 -23.62 7.38
N SER A 96 14.48 -22.94 6.74
CA SER A 96 13.19 -23.54 6.38
C SER A 96 13.36 -24.70 5.38
N ILE A 97 14.18 -24.52 4.34
CA ILE A 97 14.45 -25.58 3.35
C ILE A 97 15.22 -26.72 4.01
N SER A 98 16.23 -26.42 4.83
CA SER A 98 16.99 -27.43 5.58
C SER A 98 16.08 -28.28 6.47
N HIS A 99 15.17 -27.65 7.22
CA HIS A 99 14.19 -28.36 8.05
C HIS A 99 13.30 -29.31 7.23
N LEU A 100 12.73 -28.83 6.12
CA LEU A 100 11.85 -29.62 5.26
C LEU A 100 12.61 -30.76 4.57
N ALA A 101 13.76 -30.47 3.96
CA ALA A 101 14.62 -31.45 3.30
C ALA A 101 15.09 -32.54 4.27
N ARG A 102 15.50 -32.15 5.49
CA ARG A 102 15.92 -33.07 6.56
C ARG A 102 14.82 -34.06 6.93
N LYS A 103 13.56 -33.64 6.99
CA LYS A 103 12.43 -34.53 7.29
C LYS A 103 12.13 -35.54 6.18
N LEU A 104 12.50 -35.25 4.93
CA LEU A 104 12.30 -36.17 3.80
C LEU A 104 13.49 -37.11 3.57
N VAL A 105 14.71 -36.61 3.76
CA VAL A 105 15.97 -37.34 3.50
C VAL A 105 16.45 -38.11 4.73
N GLY A 106 16.27 -37.55 5.94
CA GLY A 106 16.69 -38.15 7.20
C GLY A 106 15.73 -39.21 7.72
N VAL A 107 16.22 -40.07 8.62
CA VAL A 107 15.39 -41.09 9.29
C VAL A 107 14.79 -40.47 10.54
N ASN A 108 13.45 -40.53 10.69
CA ASN A 108 12.72 -39.83 11.76
C ASN A 108 13.08 -38.33 11.84
N GLY A 109 13.37 -37.70 10.70
CA GLY A 109 13.80 -36.30 10.64
C GLY A 109 15.20 -36.03 11.21
N GLN A 110 16.04 -37.06 11.39
CA GLN A 110 17.42 -36.90 11.81
C GLN A 110 18.40 -37.30 10.69
N VAL A 111 19.38 -36.43 10.46
CA VAL A 111 20.52 -36.70 9.57
C VAL A 111 21.47 -37.69 10.25
N GLN A 112 21.68 -38.85 9.63
CA GLN A 112 22.47 -39.94 10.19
C GLN A 112 23.89 -40.01 9.62
N ASN A 113 24.08 -39.64 8.35
CA ASN A 113 25.35 -39.80 7.65
C ASN A 113 25.76 -38.53 6.86
N LEU A 114 26.99 -38.53 6.34
CA LEU A 114 27.56 -37.40 5.60
C LEU A 114 26.83 -37.12 4.28
N ALA A 115 26.33 -38.14 3.58
CA ALA A 115 25.65 -37.94 2.31
C ALA A 115 24.29 -37.23 2.50
N GLN A 116 23.55 -37.60 3.55
CA GLN A 116 22.33 -36.90 3.96
C GLN A 116 22.62 -35.46 4.38
N LEU A 117 23.71 -35.22 5.12
CA LEU A 117 24.15 -33.85 5.45
C LEU A 117 24.37 -33.04 4.17
N ILE A 118 25.24 -33.51 3.28
CA ILE A 118 25.55 -32.82 2.01
C ILE A 118 24.26 -32.54 1.21
N THR A 119 23.37 -33.53 1.12
CA THR A 119 22.11 -33.39 0.37
C THR A 119 21.21 -32.29 0.97
N VAL A 120 21.05 -32.26 2.29
CA VAL A 120 20.23 -31.26 2.99
C VAL A 120 20.82 -29.87 2.85
N GLU A 121 22.11 -29.70 3.12
CA GLU A 121 22.80 -28.39 3.03
C GLU A 121 22.82 -27.87 1.58
N ALA A 122 23.07 -28.74 0.58
CA ALA A 122 23.05 -28.36 -0.83
C ALA A 122 21.64 -27.97 -1.30
N SER A 123 20.61 -28.64 -0.80
CA SER A 123 19.21 -28.30 -1.07
C SER A 123 18.86 -26.93 -0.51
N ALA A 124 19.21 -26.69 0.76
CA ALA A 124 18.96 -25.43 1.43
C ALA A 124 19.70 -24.27 0.78
N LEU A 125 20.98 -24.43 0.47
CA LEU A 125 21.79 -23.38 -0.14
C LEU A 125 21.32 -23.06 -1.57
N THR A 126 21.04 -24.08 -2.39
CA THR A 126 20.59 -23.86 -3.77
C THR A 126 19.26 -23.12 -3.82
N GLY A 127 18.26 -23.57 -3.05
CA GLY A 127 16.95 -22.91 -3.03
C GLY A 127 17.01 -21.49 -2.47
N ALA A 128 17.80 -21.26 -1.42
CA ALA A 128 17.98 -19.92 -0.84
C ALA A 128 18.69 -18.96 -1.82
N LEU A 129 19.72 -19.42 -2.53
CA LEU A 129 20.43 -18.60 -3.51
C LEU A 129 19.62 -18.37 -4.79
N VAL A 130 18.76 -19.30 -5.22
CA VAL A 130 17.85 -19.05 -6.35
C VAL A 130 16.90 -17.90 -6.02
N TYR A 131 16.39 -17.83 -4.79
CA TYR A 131 15.59 -16.68 -4.37
C TYR A 131 16.44 -15.41 -4.24
N THR A 132 17.71 -15.54 -3.81
CA THR A 132 18.65 -14.41 -3.69
C THR A 132 18.85 -13.69 -5.01
N PHE A 133 19.00 -14.45 -6.10
CA PHE A 133 19.25 -13.92 -7.44
C PHE A 133 17.99 -13.83 -8.31
N SER A 134 16.81 -13.95 -7.70
CA SER A 134 15.54 -13.79 -8.41
C SER A 134 15.24 -12.31 -8.64
N ASP A 135 14.80 -11.98 -9.86
CA ASP A 135 14.58 -10.61 -10.36
C ASP A 135 13.78 -9.74 -9.37
N THR A 136 12.58 -10.19 -9.01
CA THR A 136 11.69 -9.41 -8.13
C THR A 136 12.29 -9.21 -6.74
N PHE A 137 12.89 -10.25 -6.15
CA PHE A 137 13.36 -10.15 -4.77
C PHE A 137 14.63 -9.31 -4.65
N TRP A 138 15.57 -9.45 -5.59
CA TRP A 138 16.78 -8.63 -5.61
C TRP A 138 16.42 -7.16 -5.86
N PHE A 139 15.51 -6.86 -6.80
CA PHE A 139 15.07 -5.49 -7.07
C PHE A 139 14.56 -4.80 -5.80
N SER A 140 13.70 -5.46 -5.02
CA SER A 140 13.19 -4.92 -3.76
C SER A 140 14.21 -4.94 -2.61
N ALA A 141 15.29 -5.74 -2.69
CA ALA A 141 16.30 -5.82 -1.63
C ALA A 141 17.26 -4.63 -1.61
N VAL A 142 17.40 -3.91 -2.74
CA VAL A 142 18.38 -2.82 -2.93
C VAL A 142 17.78 -1.42 -2.80
N GLU A 143 16.51 -1.31 -2.38
CA GLU A 143 15.79 -0.04 -2.19
C GLU A 143 15.04 0.00 -0.84
N GLY A 144 14.88 1.20 -0.29
CA GLY A 144 14.28 1.46 1.02
C GLY A 144 12.76 1.43 1.04
N GLU A 145 12.15 0.29 0.69
CA GLU A 145 10.69 0.06 0.74
C GLU A 145 10.31 -1.05 1.76
N VAL A 146 9.03 -1.16 2.10
CA VAL A 146 8.52 -2.09 3.13
C VAL A 146 8.61 -3.58 2.78
N TYR A 147 8.86 -3.95 1.52
CA TYR A 147 8.76 -5.34 1.06
C TYR A 147 9.92 -6.22 1.53
N ALA A 148 11.14 -5.68 1.65
CA ALA A 148 12.28 -6.38 2.24
C ALA A 148 11.96 -6.82 3.69
N TYR A 149 11.44 -5.88 4.47
CA TYR A 149 11.01 -6.12 5.85
C TYR A 149 9.83 -7.09 5.91
N SER A 150 8.81 -6.91 5.06
CA SER A 150 7.67 -7.83 4.99
C SER A 150 8.12 -9.27 4.70
N SER A 151 9.08 -9.45 3.79
CA SER A 151 9.63 -10.76 3.42
C SER A 151 10.41 -11.40 4.57
N LEU A 152 11.18 -10.60 5.33
CA LEU A 152 11.83 -11.07 6.55
C LEU A 152 10.81 -11.60 7.57
N PHE A 153 9.72 -10.86 7.81
CA PHE A 153 8.67 -11.29 8.74
C PHE A 153 8.03 -12.61 8.30
N THR A 154 7.68 -12.74 7.02
CA THR A 154 7.17 -13.98 6.45
C THR A 154 8.16 -15.14 6.67
N ALA A 155 9.43 -14.95 6.36
CA ALA A 155 10.45 -15.99 6.48
C ALA A 155 10.68 -16.41 7.94
N VAL A 156 10.86 -15.45 8.87
CA VAL A 156 11.09 -15.76 10.28
C VAL A 156 9.86 -16.38 10.93
N VAL A 157 8.64 -15.93 10.63
CA VAL A 157 7.41 -16.49 11.20
C VAL A 157 7.18 -17.92 10.71
N PHE A 158 7.39 -18.17 9.41
CA PHE A 158 7.31 -19.52 8.86
C PHE A 158 8.37 -20.45 9.49
N TRP A 159 9.63 -19.99 9.56
CA TRP A 159 10.71 -20.73 10.21
C TRP A 159 10.45 -20.99 11.70
N LEU A 160 9.96 -20.00 12.46
CA LEU A 160 9.62 -20.16 13.87
C LEU A 160 8.53 -21.20 14.10
N MET A 161 7.60 -21.35 13.15
CA MET A 161 6.57 -22.38 13.24
C MET A 161 7.14 -23.78 13.00
N LEU A 162 8.06 -23.93 12.04
CA LEU A 162 8.82 -25.17 11.86
C LEU A 162 9.69 -25.47 13.10
N LYS A 163 10.24 -24.42 13.72
CA LYS A 163 10.99 -24.56 14.98
C LYS A 163 10.10 -24.98 16.14
N TRP A 164 8.89 -24.42 16.24
CA TRP A 164 7.89 -24.87 17.21
C TRP A 164 7.53 -26.33 16.98
N GLU A 165 7.40 -26.78 15.73
CA GLU A 165 7.10 -28.17 15.39
C GLU A 165 8.11 -29.15 16.01
N ASP A 166 9.41 -28.85 15.91
CA ASP A 166 10.50 -29.65 16.48
C ASP A 166 10.44 -29.73 18.02
N HIS A 167 9.94 -28.67 18.67
CA HIS A 167 9.92 -28.52 20.13
C HIS A 167 8.51 -28.64 20.74
N ALA A 168 7.49 -29.05 19.97
CA ALA A 168 6.07 -28.88 20.33
C ALA A 168 5.63 -29.64 21.60
N ASP A 169 6.40 -30.65 22.00
CA ASP A 169 6.14 -31.51 23.17
C ASP A 169 7.01 -31.16 24.38
N GLU A 170 7.95 -30.22 24.25
CA GLU A 170 8.77 -29.74 25.35
C GLU A 170 7.99 -28.78 26.27
N PRO A 171 8.29 -28.77 27.58
CA PRO A 171 7.77 -27.74 28.49
C PRO A 171 8.12 -26.33 27.98
N GLY A 172 7.14 -25.44 27.93
CA GLY A 172 7.33 -24.06 27.47
C GLY A 172 7.34 -23.85 25.96
N SER A 173 6.97 -24.87 25.16
CA SER A 173 6.89 -24.76 23.69
C SER A 173 5.97 -23.64 23.20
N ASP A 174 4.95 -23.25 23.99
CA ASP A 174 4.01 -22.16 23.66
C ASP A 174 4.71 -20.80 23.46
N ARG A 175 5.93 -20.61 23.99
CA ARG A 175 6.73 -19.37 23.78
C ARG A 175 6.96 -19.04 22.31
N TRP A 176 7.06 -20.06 21.46
CA TRP A 176 7.22 -19.86 20.01
C TRP A 176 5.94 -19.31 19.38
N LEU A 177 4.76 -19.78 19.81
CA LEU A 177 3.47 -19.26 19.34
C LEU A 177 3.26 -17.81 19.79
N ILE A 178 3.68 -17.49 21.01
CA ILE A 178 3.65 -16.13 21.56
C ILE A 178 4.58 -15.20 20.78
N LEU A 179 5.80 -15.65 20.44
CA LEU A 179 6.73 -14.89 19.60
C LEU A 179 6.19 -14.70 18.18
N ILE A 180 5.60 -15.72 17.57
CA ILE A 180 4.92 -15.61 16.27
C ILE A 180 3.81 -14.56 16.33
N ALA A 181 3.00 -14.55 17.40
CA ALA A 181 1.95 -13.56 17.57
C ALA A 181 2.52 -12.13 17.73
N TYR A 182 3.61 -11.97 18.48
CA TYR A 182 4.31 -10.68 18.59
C TYR A 182 4.80 -10.17 17.24
N LEU A 183 5.52 -11.01 16.50
CA LEU A 183 6.04 -10.66 15.17
C LEU A 183 4.90 -10.42 14.16
N THR A 184 3.79 -11.14 14.28
CA THR A 184 2.58 -10.87 13.49
C THR A 184 2.02 -9.48 13.78
N GLY A 185 1.91 -9.11 15.06
CA GLY A 185 1.49 -7.77 15.48
C GLY A 185 2.41 -6.67 14.95
N LEU A 186 3.73 -6.85 15.07
CA LEU A 186 4.72 -5.92 14.51
C LEU A 186 4.63 -5.82 12.99
N SER A 187 4.40 -6.94 12.30
CA SER A 187 4.29 -6.93 10.84
C SER A 187 3.12 -6.09 10.34
N ILE A 188 2.03 -5.96 11.10
CA ILE A 188 0.91 -5.06 10.75
C ILE A 188 1.40 -3.60 10.69
N GLY A 189 2.40 -3.23 11.50
CA GLY A 189 3.09 -1.95 11.46
C GLY A 189 4.14 -1.80 10.36
N VAL A 190 4.33 -2.78 9.46
CA VAL A 190 5.08 -2.61 8.20
C VAL A 190 4.22 -2.95 6.98
N HIS A 191 3.65 -4.15 6.94
CA HIS A 191 2.77 -4.62 5.85
C HIS A 191 1.91 -5.83 6.27
N LEU A 192 0.67 -5.91 5.76
CA LEU A 192 -0.29 -6.98 6.08
C LEU A 192 0.02 -8.37 5.45
N LEU A 193 1.07 -8.51 4.63
CA LEU A 193 1.30 -9.72 3.82
C LEU A 193 1.67 -10.94 4.67
N ASN A 194 2.31 -10.73 5.82
CA ASN A 194 2.69 -11.81 6.73
C ASN A 194 1.47 -12.63 7.21
N LEU A 195 0.27 -12.03 7.28
CA LEU A 195 -0.97 -12.74 7.64
C LEU A 195 -1.33 -13.85 6.65
N LEU A 196 -0.85 -13.77 5.41
CA LEU A 196 -1.06 -14.80 4.38
C LEU A 196 -0.30 -16.09 4.67
N CYS A 197 0.65 -16.09 5.61
CA CYS A 197 1.36 -17.29 6.06
C CYS A 197 0.51 -18.14 7.03
N LEU A 198 -0.53 -17.54 7.65
CA LEU A 198 -1.34 -18.21 8.68
C LEU A 198 -1.93 -19.57 8.25
N PRO A 199 -2.41 -19.77 7.02
CA PRO A 199 -2.93 -21.07 6.59
C PRO A 199 -1.86 -22.17 6.62
N ALA A 200 -0.64 -21.85 6.19
CA ALA A 200 0.50 -22.78 6.26
C ALA A 200 0.89 -23.09 7.71
N LEU A 201 0.92 -22.08 8.58
CA LEU A 201 1.17 -22.22 10.02
C LEU A 201 0.14 -23.13 10.70
N VAL A 202 -1.14 -22.91 10.43
CA VAL A 202 -2.24 -23.71 10.98
C VAL A 202 -2.15 -25.17 10.51
N LEU A 203 -1.72 -25.43 9.27
CA LEU A 203 -1.47 -26.78 8.80
C LEU A 203 -0.30 -27.44 9.56
N ILE A 204 0.81 -26.75 9.81
CA ILE A 204 1.91 -27.26 10.64
C ILE A 204 1.38 -27.63 12.04
N PHE A 205 0.58 -26.74 12.65
CA PHE A 205 -0.04 -26.99 13.95
C PHE A 205 -0.94 -28.24 13.92
N TYR A 206 -1.81 -28.34 12.91
CA TYR A 206 -2.74 -29.45 12.74
C TYR A 206 -2.02 -30.78 12.57
N TYR A 207 -1.09 -30.86 11.62
CA TYR A 207 -0.32 -32.08 11.36
C TYR A 207 0.54 -32.49 12.55
N ARG A 208 1.02 -31.54 13.37
CA ARG A 208 1.78 -31.86 14.57
C ARG A 208 0.91 -32.37 15.72
N LYS A 209 -0.26 -31.78 15.96
CA LYS A 209 -1.10 -32.10 17.12
C LYS A 209 -2.11 -33.23 16.87
N VAL A 210 -2.45 -33.52 15.61
CA VAL A 210 -3.42 -34.56 15.25
C VAL A 210 -2.71 -35.78 14.68
N LYS A 211 -2.60 -36.85 15.48
CA LYS A 211 -1.91 -38.10 15.11
C LYS A 211 -2.41 -38.74 13.81
N ASN A 212 -3.74 -38.79 13.63
CA ASN A 212 -4.40 -39.31 12.43
C ASN A 212 -4.94 -38.14 11.60
N ALA A 213 -4.03 -37.28 11.15
CA ALA A 213 -4.40 -36.16 10.29
C ALA A 213 -5.07 -36.66 9.00
N THR A 214 -6.18 -36.03 8.62
CA THR A 214 -6.96 -36.38 7.42
C THR A 214 -7.10 -35.15 6.53
N MET A 215 -7.35 -35.37 5.24
CA MET A 215 -7.64 -34.28 4.30
C MET A 215 -8.84 -33.44 4.76
N LYS A 216 -9.90 -34.08 5.27
CA LYS A 216 -11.07 -33.37 5.81
C LYS A 216 -10.71 -32.46 6.97
N GLY A 217 -9.87 -32.93 7.90
CA GLY A 217 -9.42 -32.10 9.02
C GLY A 217 -8.46 -30.98 8.60
N ALA A 218 -7.61 -31.21 7.59
CA ALA A 218 -6.78 -30.16 7.00
C ALA A 218 -7.63 -29.05 6.36
N MET A 219 -8.65 -29.42 5.56
CA MET A 219 -9.60 -28.46 4.96
C MET A 219 -10.38 -27.66 6.01
N LEU A 220 -10.83 -28.30 7.10
CA LEU A 220 -11.47 -27.61 8.21
C LEU A 220 -10.50 -26.65 8.93
N SER A 221 -9.24 -27.04 9.08
CA SER A 221 -8.20 -26.19 9.69
C SER A 221 -7.91 -24.97 8.82
N LEU A 222 -7.87 -25.14 7.50
CA LEU A 222 -7.73 -24.04 6.55
C LEU A 222 -8.92 -23.08 6.58
N ALA A 223 -10.15 -23.60 6.63
CA ALA A 223 -11.34 -22.76 6.81
C ALA A 223 -11.25 -21.96 8.13
N GLY A 224 -10.80 -22.59 9.21
CA GLY A 224 -10.52 -21.92 10.49
C GLY A 224 -9.44 -20.84 10.38
N SER A 225 -8.39 -21.07 9.58
CA SER A 225 -7.35 -20.05 9.32
C SER A 225 -7.89 -18.84 8.54
N GLY A 226 -8.83 -19.06 7.60
CA GLY A 226 -9.52 -17.98 6.90
C GLY A 226 -10.36 -17.12 7.84
N LEU A 227 -11.05 -17.74 8.80
CA LEU A 227 -11.75 -17.02 9.88
C LEU A 227 -10.78 -16.24 10.78
N LEU A 228 -9.61 -16.81 11.08
CA LEU A 228 -8.58 -16.11 11.87
C LEU A 228 -8.03 -14.89 11.12
N ILE A 229 -7.72 -15.02 9.82
CA ILE A 229 -7.31 -13.89 8.97
C ILE A 229 -8.39 -12.81 8.97
N ALA A 230 -9.66 -13.19 8.76
CA ALA A 230 -10.77 -12.25 8.78
C ALA A 230 -10.93 -11.57 10.15
N ALA A 231 -10.75 -12.30 11.25
CA ALA A 231 -10.80 -11.74 12.60
C ALA A 231 -9.67 -10.73 12.85
N VAL A 232 -8.48 -10.94 12.30
CA VAL A 232 -7.37 -9.97 12.42
C VAL A 232 -7.62 -8.75 11.51
N LEU A 233 -7.90 -8.97 10.22
CA LEU A 233 -8.04 -7.91 9.22
C LEU A 233 -9.29 -7.04 9.41
N TYR A 234 -10.45 -7.67 9.62
CA TYR A 234 -11.75 -6.98 9.71
C TYR A 234 -12.26 -6.85 11.15
N GLY A 235 -11.63 -7.56 12.09
CA GLY A 235 -12.00 -7.53 13.51
C GLY A 235 -11.08 -6.67 14.35
N ILE A 236 -9.80 -7.03 14.50
CA ILE A 236 -8.88 -6.33 15.43
C ILE A 236 -8.61 -4.89 14.99
N VAL A 237 -8.16 -4.68 13.75
CA VAL A 237 -7.75 -3.35 13.28
C VAL A 237 -8.93 -2.36 13.30
N PRO A 238 -10.10 -2.65 12.68
CA PRO A 238 -11.26 -1.76 12.76
C PRO A 238 -11.95 -1.78 14.13
N GLY A 239 -11.86 -2.88 14.88
CA GLY A 239 -12.52 -3.06 16.17
C GLY A 239 -11.94 -2.17 17.26
N ILE A 240 -10.61 -2.03 17.32
CA ILE A 240 -9.94 -1.12 18.25
C ILE A 240 -10.38 0.33 17.98
N VAL A 241 -10.38 0.75 16.70
CA VAL A 241 -10.86 2.06 16.27
C VAL A 241 -12.30 2.29 16.69
N LYS A 242 -13.15 1.27 16.52
CA LYS A 242 -14.58 1.38 16.79
C LYS A 242 -14.91 1.47 18.27
N VAL A 243 -14.39 0.55 19.09
CA VAL A 243 -14.64 0.56 20.54
C VAL A 243 -13.95 1.79 21.17
N GLY A 244 -12.74 2.13 20.73
CA GLY A 244 -12.07 3.37 21.09
C GLY A 244 -12.89 4.60 20.75
N GLY A 245 -13.50 4.65 19.56
CA GLY A 245 -14.42 5.71 19.13
C GLY A 245 -15.66 5.84 20.01
N TRP A 246 -16.22 4.74 20.55
CA TRP A 246 -17.33 4.82 21.50
C TRP A 246 -16.92 5.49 22.82
N PHE A 247 -15.74 5.16 23.34
CA PHE A 247 -15.20 5.83 24.52
C PHE A 247 -14.89 7.29 24.22
N GLU A 248 -14.32 7.57 23.05
CA GLU A 248 -14.01 8.94 22.63
C GLU A 248 -15.26 9.82 22.57
N LEU A 249 -16.35 9.35 21.95
CA LEU A 249 -17.63 10.07 21.94
C LEU A 249 -18.24 10.21 23.34
N LEU A 250 -18.13 9.19 24.20
CA LEU A 250 -18.64 9.28 25.57
C LEU A 250 -17.93 10.39 26.33
N PHE A 251 -16.59 10.40 26.34
CA PHE A 251 -15.82 11.35 27.13
C PHE A 251 -15.83 12.76 26.55
N VAL A 252 -15.69 12.91 25.23
CA VAL A 252 -15.66 14.23 24.59
C VAL A 252 -17.06 14.80 24.44
N ASN A 253 -17.99 14.09 23.79
CA ASN A 253 -19.30 14.67 23.51
C ASN A 253 -20.24 14.69 24.72
N THR A 254 -20.15 13.69 25.62
CA THR A 254 -21.06 13.62 26.79
C THR A 254 -20.47 14.28 28.02
N PHE A 255 -19.20 14.00 28.34
CA PHE A 255 -18.54 14.57 29.53
C PHE A 255 -17.82 15.90 29.26
N ASN A 256 -17.82 16.40 28.01
CA ASN A 256 -17.17 17.65 27.60
C ASN A 256 -15.67 17.68 27.94
N MET A 257 -14.99 16.53 27.85
CA MET A 257 -13.54 16.46 28.04
C MET A 257 -12.79 16.78 26.74
N PRO A 258 -11.51 17.17 26.82
CA PRO A 258 -10.69 17.41 25.63
C PRO A 258 -10.57 16.19 24.72
N PHE A 259 -10.29 16.43 23.43
CA PHE A 259 -10.00 15.38 22.45
C PHE A 259 -8.95 14.36 22.95
N ASN A 260 -9.08 13.11 22.48
CA ASN A 260 -8.28 11.93 22.81
C ASN A 260 -8.41 11.38 24.25
N THR A 261 -9.17 12.04 25.13
CA THR A 261 -9.34 11.57 26.52
C THR A 261 -10.01 10.19 26.59
N GLY A 262 -11.03 9.95 25.77
CA GLY A 262 -11.75 8.67 25.81
C GLY A 262 -10.90 7.51 25.28
N VAL A 263 -10.09 7.76 24.24
CA VAL A 263 -9.13 6.78 23.72
C VAL A 263 -8.12 6.35 24.78
N ILE A 264 -7.55 7.29 25.54
CA ILE A 264 -6.59 6.99 26.62
C ILE A 264 -7.23 6.07 27.68
N VAL A 265 -8.45 6.41 28.12
CA VAL A 265 -9.18 5.60 29.11
C VAL A 265 -9.49 4.20 28.55
N TYR A 266 -9.92 4.11 27.30
CA TYR A 266 -10.18 2.84 26.62
C TYR A 266 -8.94 1.93 26.59
N ILE A 267 -7.77 2.46 26.21
CA ILE A 267 -6.52 1.69 26.14
C ILE A 267 -6.13 1.18 27.54
N ALA A 268 -6.21 2.03 28.57
CA ALA A 268 -5.89 1.64 29.95
C ALA A 268 -6.81 0.49 30.44
N LEU A 269 -8.10 0.58 30.15
CA LEU A 269 -9.06 -0.47 30.49
C LEU A 269 -8.83 -1.76 29.70
N LEU A 270 -8.59 -1.67 28.40
CA LEU A 270 -8.28 -2.82 27.55
C LEU A 270 -7.07 -3.60 28.10
N VAL A 271 -5.97 -2.91 28.40
CA VAL A 271 -4.78 -3.54 28.97
C VAL A 271 -5.09 -4.16 30.34
N GLY A 272 -5.77 -3.43 31.23
CA GLY A 272 -6.14 -3.94 32.55
C GLY A 272 -7.00 -5.21 32.50
N ILE A 273 -7.97 -5.26 31.57
CA ILE A 273 -8.88 -6.39 31.36
C ILE A 273 -8.12 -7.61 30.83
N VAL A 274 -7.23 -7.42 29.86
CA VAL A 274 -6.44 -8.52 29.29
C VAL A 274 -5.49 -9.10 30.36
N LEU A 275 -4.81 -8.25 31.13
CA LEU A 275 -3.96 -8.69 32.24
C LEU A 275 -4.75 -9.43 33.32
N TRP A 276 -5.95 -8.93 33.65
CA TRP A 276 -6.86 -9.64 34.56
C TRP A 276 -7.26 -11.01 34.03
N SER A 277 -7.58 -11.12 32.73
CA SER A 277 -7.95 -12.41 32.13
C SER A 277 -6.78 -13.41 32.10
N ILE A 278 -5.56 -12.94 31.83
CA ILE A 278 -4.34 -13.76 31.92
C ILE A 278 -4.15 -14.26 33.36
N TRP A 279 -4.32 -13.39 34.36
CA TRP A 279 -4.21 -13.77 35.76
C TRP A 279 -5.27 -14.81 36.18
N GLU A 280 -6.53 -14.65 35.77
CA GLU A 280 -7.60 -15.62 36.03
C GLU A 280 -7.30 -16.99 35.41
N THR A 281 -6.73 -17.02 34.20
CA THR A 281 -6.40 -18.28 33.51
C THR A 281 -5.19 -18.99 34.10
N ILE A 282 -4.29 -18.27 34.79
CA ILE A 282 -3.21 -18.85 35.58
C ILE A 282 -3.72 -19.41 36.91
N LYS A 283 -4.53 -18.63 37.65
CA LYS A 283 -5.01 -19.02 38.98
C LYS A 283 -6.10 -20.10 38.96
N GLN A 284 -6.91 -20.14 37.90
CA GLN A 284 -7.95 -21.14 37.66
C GLN A 284 -8.93 -21.35 38.83
N LYS A 285 -9.16 -20.32 39.66
CA LYS A 285 -10.07 -20.38 40.82
C LYS A 285 -11.54 -20.56 40.41
N SER A 286 -11.95 -19.97 39.29
CA SER A 286 -13.35 -19.98 38.85
C SER A 286 -13.46 -19.94 37.33
N ARG A 287 -14.10 -20.95 36.75
CA ARG A 287 -14.31 -21.01 35.29
C ARG A 287 -15.20 -19.89 34.79
N ILE A 288 -16.16 -19.42 35.59
CA ILE A 288 -17.04 -18.32 35.18
C ILE A 288 -16.25 -17.00 35.12
N ARG A 289 -15.36 -16.73 36.08
CA ARG A 289 -14.48 -15.54 36.06
C ARG A 289 -13.52 -15.56 34.87
N MET A 290 -12.91 -16.72 34.58
CA MET A 290 -12.09 -16.89 33.37
C MET A 290 -12.89 -16.62 32.09
N THR A 291 -14.12 -17.12 32.02
CA THR A 291 -14.98 -16.94 30.83
C THR A 291 -15.37 -15.48 30.66
N LEU A 292 -15.81 -14.81 31.73
CA LEU A 292 -16.24 -13.40 31.68
C LEU A 292 -15.07 -12.46 31.34
N SER A 293 -13.92 -12.63 31.98
CA SER A 293 -12.72 -11.82 31.67
C SER A 293 -12.23 -12.03 30.24
N TYR A 294 -12.32 -13.26 29.71
CA TYR A 294 -11.95 -13.56 28.32
C TYR A 294 -12.91 -12.89 27.32
N LEU A 295 -14.22 -12.98 27.58
CA LEU A 295 -15.23 -12.32 26.74
C LEU A 295 -15.06 -10.81 26.74
N LEU A 296 -14.77 -10.22 27.90
CA LEU A 296 -14.50 -8.80 28.01
C LEU A 296 -13.23 -8.41 27.24
N SER A 297 -12.18 -9.23 27.28
CA SER A 297 -10.96 -9.02 26.48
C SER A 297 -11.26 -9.01 24.97
N VAL A 298 -12.00 -10.01 24.49
CA VAL A 298 -12.40 -10.11 23.07
C VAL A 298 -13.36 -8.97 22.66
N GLY A 299 -14.29 -8.60 23.54
CA GLY A 299 -15.23 -7.51 23.31
C GLY A 299 -14.54 -6.15 23.25
N MET A 300 -13.61 -5.87 24.17
CA MET A 300 -12.87 -4.61 24.18
C MET A 300 -11.97 -4.44 22.95
N LEU A 301 -11.46 -5.52 22.36
CA LEU A 301 -10.75 -5.47 21.08
C LEU A 301 -11.64 -5.16 19.87
N GLY A 302 -12.96 -5.26 20.04
CA GLY A 302 -13.94 -4.94 19.01
C GLY A 302 -14.14 -6.00 17.92
N ILE A 303 -13.45 -7.15 17.98
CA ILE A 303 -13.58 -8.28 17.04
C ILE A 303 -15.05 -8.65 16.76
N PRO A 304 -15.95 -8.72 17.77
CA PRO A 304 -17.35 -9.12 17.53
C PRO A 304 -18.20 -8.06 16.82
N PHE A 305 -17.81 -6.78 16.84
CA PHE A 305 -18.66 -5.66 16.42
C PHE A 305 -18.48 -5.32 14.94
N TYR A 306 -18.82 -6.25 14.05
CA TYR A 306 -18.79 -6.03 12.60
C TYR A 306 -19.97 -5.18 12.11
N GLY A 307 -19.76 -4.32 11.10
CA GLY A 307 -20.79 -3.43 10.53
C GLY A 307 -20.93 -2.09 11.24
N HIS A 308 -22.04 -1.37 11.06
CA HIS A 308 -22.31 -0.06 11.66
C HIS A 308 -23.70 -0.01 12.30
N GLY A 309 -23.94 0.97 13.19
CA GLY A 309 -25.20 1.14 13.90
C GLY A 309 -25.53 0.02 14.91
N TRP A 310 -26.80 -0.04 15.33
CA TRP A 310 -27.28 -0.98 16.36
C TRP A 310 -27.18 -2.45 15.95
N GLY A 311 -27.31 -2.76 14.65
CA GLY A 311 -27.15 -4.12 14.14
C GLY A 311 -25.79 -4.71 14.47
N SER A 312 -24.75 -3.88 14.46
CA SER A 312 -23.40 -4.29 14.84
C SER A 312 -23.26 -4.66 16.32
N PHE A 313 -23.90 -3.89 17.21
CA PHE A 313 -23.90 -4.19 18.63
C PHE A 313 -24.60 -5.52 18.92
N VAL A 314 -25.77 -5.74 18.32
CA VAL A 314 -26.53 -7.00 18.43
C VAL A 314 -25.72 -8.18 17.90
N CYS A 315 -25.08 -8.04 16.73
CA CYS A 315 -24.20 -9.06 16.18
C CYS A 315 -23.06 -9.39 17.16
N GLY A 316 -22.41 -8.38 17.74
CA GLY A 316 -21.34 -8.58 18.71
C GLY A 316 -21.79 -9.31 19.98
N VAL A 317 -22.97 -8.98 20.52
CA VAL A 317 -23.54 -9.68 21.67
C VAL A 317 -23.82 -11.16 21.33
N LEU A 318 -24.35 -11.45 20.15
CA LEU A 318 -24.60 -12.83 19.71
C LEU A 318 -23.29 -13.62 19.56
N VAL A 319 -22.26 -13.03 18.94
CA VAL A 319 -20.94 -13.65 18.79
C VAL A 319 -20.29 -13.92 20.15
N LEU A 320 -20.35 -12.96 21.08
CA LEU A 320 -19.87 -13.14 22.45
C LEU A 320 -20.69 -14.20 23.21
N GLY A 321 -22.00 -14.29 22.96
CA GLY A 321 -22.86 -15.34 23.49
C GLY A 321 -22.44 -16.74 23.00
N VAL A 322 -22.21 -16.90 21.69
CA VAL A 322 -21.68 -18.15 21.12
C VAL A 322 -20.33 -18.50 21.74
N LEU A 323 -19.43 -17.52 21.87
CA LEU A 323 -18.12 -17.71 22.50
C LEU A 323 -18.25 -18.12 23.98
N PHE A 324 -19.21 -17.56 24.72
CA PHE A 324 -19.50 -17.97 26.11
C PHE A 324 -19.85 -19.46 26.19
N PHE A 325 -20.72 -19.95 25.30
CA PHE A 325 -21.08 -21.36 25.26
C PHE A 325 -19.91 -22.24 24.85
N LEU A 326 -19.13 -21.84 23.84
CA LEU A 326 -17.94 -22.58 23.39
C LEU A 326 -16.88 -22.71 24.50
N LEU A 327 -16.61 -21.62 25.23
CA LEU A 327 -15.67 -21.61 26.35
C LEU A 327 -16.14 -22.49 27.52
N ARG A 328 -17.44 -22.78 27.63
CA ARG A 328 -17.99 -23.64 28.68
C ARG A 328 -18.36 -25.03 28.19
N TRP A 329 -18.22 -25.31 26.89
CA TRP A 329 -18.57 -26.60 26.33
C TRP A 329 -17.60 -27.68 26.79
N LYS A 330 -18.17 -28.74 27.36
CA LYS A 330 -17.47 -29.97 27.73
C LYS A 330 -17.79 -31.09 26.75
N LYS A 331 -16.74 -31.82 26.35
CA LYS A 331 -16.83 -33.10 25.65
C LYS A 331 -16.04 -34.13 26.46
N ASP A 332 -16.66 -35.27 26.74
CA ASP A 332 -16.05 -36.35 27.55
C ASP A 332 -15.53 -35.87 28.92
N GLY A 333 -16.31 -34.99 29.58
CA GLY A 333 -15.98 -34.41 30.88
C GLY A 333 -14.87 -33.34 30.86
N LYS A 334 -14.17 -33.15 29.73
CA LYS A 334 -13.12 -32.15 29.56
C LYS A 334 -13.65 -30.93 28.82
N ASN A 335 -13.22 -29.74 29.22
CA ASN A 335 -13.52 -28.53 28.46
C ASN A 335 -12.82 -28.61 27.10
N ILE A 336 -13.56 -28.36 26.02
CA ILE A 336 -13.00 -28.34 24.66
C ILE A 336 -11.91 -27.28 24.58
N VAL A 337 -12.18 -26.09 25.14
CA VAL A 337 -11.18 -25.02 25.30
C VAL A 337 -10.53 -25.15 26.67
N SER A 338 -9.28 -25.60 26.72
CA SER A 338 -8.54 -25.74 27.98
C SER A 338 -8.14 -24.37 28.58
N ALA A 339 -7.85 -24.33 29.88
CA ALA A 339 -7.30 -23.11 30.51
C ALA A 339 -5.97 -22.68 29.89
N ARG A 340 -5.11 -23.65 29.51
CA ARG A 340 -3.87 -23.42 28.79
C ARG A 340 -4.12 -22.76 27.42
N LEU A 341 -5.11 -23.23 26.67
CA LEU A 341 -5.45 -22.64 25.36
C LEU A 341 -5.96 -21.21 25.52
N MET A 342 -6.83 -20.94 26.50
CA MET A 342 -7.29 -19.57 26.80
C MET A 342 -6.12 -18.66 27.20
N ASN A 343 -5.23 -19.14 28.06
CA ASN A 343 -4.07 -18.36 28.49
C ASN A 343 -3.12 -18.06 27.33
N THR A 344 -2.82 -19.07 26.49
CA THR A 344 -1.96 -18.90 25.32
C THR A 344 -2.58 -17.93 24.32
N SER A 345 -3.89 -18.02 24.05
CA SER A 345 -4.55 -17.10 23.13
C SER A 345 -4.59 -15.66 23.67
N LEU A 346 -4.77 -15.47 24.98
CA LEU A 346 -4.68 -14.15 25.62
C LEU A 346 -3.25 -13.58 25.57
N LEU A 347 -2.23 -14.41 25.75
CA LEU A 347 -0.83 -13.98 25.61
C LEU A 347 -0.51 -13.61 24.16
N CYS A 348 -0.95 -14.41 23.18
CA CYS A 348 -0.83 -14.07 21.77
C CYS A 348 -1.56 -12.76 21.45
N MET A 349 -2.77 -12.59 21.96
CA MET A 349 -3.56 -11.36 21.82
C MET A 349 -2.83 -10.15 22.40
N LEU A 350 -2.30 -10.26 23.62
CA LEU A 350 -1.48 -9.22 24.25
C LEU A 350 -0.26 -8.86 23.40
N MET A 351 0.46 -9.86 22.89
CA MET A 351 1.63 -9.62 22.06
C MET A 351 1.29 -9.00 20.69
N ILE A 352 0.17 -9.36 20.08
CA ILE A 352 -0.33 -8.70 18.88
C ILE A 352 -0.61 -7.22 19.17
N MET A 353 -1.28 -6.91 20.29
CA MET A 353 -1.55 -5.52 20.69
C MET A 353 -0.26 -4.74 20.96
N ILE A 354 0.74 -5.34 21.61
CA ILE A 354 2.04 -4.70 21.83
C ILE A 354 2.71 -4.41 20.48
N GLY A 355 2.69 -5.35 19.52
CA GLY A 355 3.23 -5.09 18.19
C GLY A 355 2.48 -3.98 17.43
N TYR A 356 1.14 -4.02 17.51
CA TYR A 356 0.26 -3.03 16.90
C TYR A 356 0.38 -1.63 17.52
N SER A 357 0.85 -1.52 18.77
CA SER A 357 1.06 -0.24 19.44
C SER A 357 2.07 0.68 18.75
N SER A 358 2.87 0.18 17.81
CA SER A 358 3.71 0.99 16.93
C SER A 358 2.92 2.10 16.20
N TYR A 359 1.64 1.88 15.88
CA TYR A 359 0.76 2.92 15.30
C TYR A 359 0.51 4.13 16.18
N ALA A 360 0.79 4.06 17.49
CA ALA A 360 0.75 5.24 18.35
C ALA A 360 1.72 6.33 17.86
N VAL A 361 2.85 5.95 17.23
CA VAL A 361 3.80 6.90 16.65
C VAL A 361 3.13 7.79 15.61
N ILE A 362 2.27 7.24 14.75
CA ILE A 362 1.55 8.00 13.72
C ILE A 362 0.69 9.09 14.36
N VAL A 363 -0.11 8.73 15.38
CA VAL A 363 -0.99 9.68 16.08
C VAL A 363 -0.18 10.75 16.82
N ILE A 364 0.89 10.35 17.51
CA ILE A 364 1.75 11.25 18.28
C ILE A 364 2.46 12.24 17.36
N ARG A 365 3.01 11.78 16.23
CA ARG A 365 3.75 12.62 15.28
C ARG A 365 2.82 13.52 14.48
N SER A 366 1.65 13.02 14.07
CA SER A 366 0.61 13.85 13.45
C SER A 366 0.15 14.96 14.38
N SER A 367 -0.12 14.66 15.66
CA SER A 367 -0.48 15.68 16.66
C SER A 367 0.62 16.73 16.89
N ALA A 368 1.89 16.36 16.67
CA ALA A 368 3.03 17.27 16.72
C ALA A 368 3.18 18.13 15.46
N ASN A 369 2.29 17.96 14.46
CA ASN A 369 2.18 18.81 13.30
C ASN A 369 3.47 18.85 12.46
N THR A 370 4.03 17.68 12.15
CA THR A 370 5.28 17.55 11.37
C THR A 370 5.17 18.16 9.97
N PRO A 371 6.30 18.58 9.36
CA PRO A 371 6.32 19.20 8.03
C PRO A 371 5.64 18.38 6.93
N MET A 372 5.87 17.07 6.90
CA MET A 372 5.01 16.10 6.19
C MET A 372 4.08 15.41 7.20
N ASP A 373 2.78 15.62 7.05
CA ASP A 373 1.74 15.05 7.91
C ASP A 373 0.52 14.61 7.08
N GLN A 374 0.70 13.55 6.29
CA GLN A 374 -0.33 13.15 5.34
C GLN A 374 -1.60 12.65 6.04
N ASN A 375 -2.74 13.20 5.63
CA ASN A 375 -4.09 12.94 6.14
C ASN A 375 -4.34 13.34 7.61
N SER A 376 -3.34 13.90 8.32
CA SER A 376 -3.39 14.31 9.73
C SER A 376 -4.17 13.35 10.67
N PRO A 377 -3.73 12.08 10.83
CA PRO A 377 -4.35 11.08 11.71
C PRO A 377 -4.12 11.36 13.22
N GLU A 378 -4.65 12.48 13.72
CA GLU A 378 -4.44 12.97 15.09
C GLU A 378 -5.39 12.39 16.16
N ASP A 379 -6.43 11.65 15.75
CA ASP A 379 -7.39 11.02 16.66
C ASP A 379 -7.84 9.64 16.17
N ILE A 380 -8.64 8.95 16.96
CA ILE A 380 -9.07 7.58 16.66
C ILE A 380 -9.91 7.47 15.38
N PHE A 381 -10.66 8.51 15.00
CA PHE A 381 -11.50 8.49 13.80
C PHE A 381 -10.67 8.74 12.55
N THR A 382 -9.80 9.75 12.57
CA THR A 382 -8.87 10.04 11.48
C THR A 382 -7.83 8.93 11.31
N LEU A 383 -7.36 8.31 12.41
CA LEU A 383 -6.57 7.07 12.34
C LEU A 383 -7.37 5.92 11.71
N GLY A 384 -8.66 5.82 12.01
CA GLY A 384 -9.57 4.83 11.42
C GLY A 384 -9.66 4.95 9.90
N THR A 385 -9.89 6.16 9.37
CA THR A 385 -9.96 6.42 7.93
C THR A 385 -8.60 6.25 7.25
N TYR A 386 -7.52 6.62 7.95
CA TYR A 386 -6.13 6.40 7.53
C TYR A 386 -5.83 4.90 7.35
N LEU A 387 -6.02 4.09 8.39
CA LEU A 387 -5.75 2.65 8.36
C LEU A 387 -6.61 1.89 7.34
N SER A 388 -7.85 2.31 7.15
CA SER A 388 -8.78 1.68 6.21
C SER A 388 -8.61 2.13 4.76
N ARG A 389 -7.73 3.11 4.49
CA ARG A 389 -7.39 3.55 3.13
C ARG A 389 -8.61 4.05 2.34
N GLU A 390 -9.57 4.69 3.02
CA GLU A 390 -10.86 5.11 2.44
C GLU A 390 -10.73 6.00 1.20
N GLN A 391 -9.64 6.76 1.10
CA GLN A 391 -9.38 7.67 -0.02
C GLN A 391 -9.24 6.96 -1.38
N TYR A 392 -8.90 5.66 -1.40
CA TYR A 392 -8.72 4.91 -2.65
C TYR A 392 -10.01 4.25 -3.16
N GLY A 393 -11.11 4.36 -2.42
CA GLY A 393 -12.38 3.74 -2.74
C GLY A 393 -12.40 2.21 -2.58
N ASP A 394 -13.57 1.63 -2.82
CA ASP A 394 -13.79 0.19 -2.68
C ASP A 394 -13.71 -0.54 -4.02
N ARG A 395 -13.32 -1.82 -3.96
CA ARG A 395 -13.30 -2.73 -5.12
C ARG A 395 -14.18 -3.95 -4.86
N PRO A 396 -15.05 -4.34 -5.81
CA PRO A 396 -15.94 -5.47 -5.60
C PRO A 396 -15.15 -6.78 -5.70
N LEU A 397 -15.32 -7.67 -4.71
CA LEU A 397 -14.65 -8.97 -4.70
C LEU A 397 -15.62 -10.10 -5.10
N LEU A 398 -16.67 -10.33 -4.32
CA LEU A 398 -17.59 -11.44 -4.53
C LEU A 398 -18.80 -11.09 -5.39
N TYR A 399 -19.33 -9.87 -5.26
CA TYR A 399 -20.50 -9.41 -5.98
C TYR A 399 -20.44 -7.89 -6.12
N GLY A 400 -20.81 -7.37 -7.28
CA GLY A 400 -20.77 -5.92 -7.53
C GLY A 400 -20.86 -5.55 -9.00
N PRO A 401 -20.62 -4.28 -9.34
CA PRO A 401 -20.80 -3.77 -10.69
C PRO A 401 -19.73 -4.28 -11.67
N ALA A 402 -20.09 -4.28 -12.96
CA ALA A 402 -19.15 -4.37 -14.06
C ALA A 402 -18.80 -2.95 -14.57
N TYR A 403 -17.79 -2.82 -15.42
CA TYR A 403 -17.32 -1.53 -15.96
C TYR A 403 -18.38 -0.75 -16.75
N THR A 404 -19.40 -1.44 -17.26
CA THR A 404 -20.54 -0.84 -17.98
C THR A 404 -21.76 -0.58 -17.10
N SER A 405 -21.71 -0.97 -15.83
CA SER A 405 -22.84 -0.84 -14.91
C SER A 405 -23.16 0.63 -14.65
N GLN A 406 -24.45 0.95 -14.61
CA GLN A 406 -24.90 2.31 -14.31
C GLN A 406 -25.46 2.38 -12.90
N VAL A 407 -25.23 3.53 -12.26
CA VAL A 407 -25.87 3.88 -10.99
C VAL A 407 -27.38 3.97 -11.22
N LEU A 408 -28.16 3.34 -10.34
CA LEU A 408 -29.60 3.42 -10.35
C LEU A 408 -30.01 4.87 -10.06
N LEU A 409 -30.72 5.50 -10.99
CA LEU A 409 -31.27 6.85 -10.81
C LEU A 409 -32.77 6.75 -10.52
N LYS A 410 -33.28 7.58 -9.62
CA LYS A 410 -34.72 7.77 -9.40
C LYS A 410 -35.12 9.21 -9.75
N PRO A 411 -36.31 9.42 -10.32
CA PRO A 411 -36.84 10.76 -10.54
C PRO A 411 -37.15 11.43 -9.19
N ASP A 412 -36.66 12.65 -9.03
CA ASP A 412 -36.97 13.56 -7.92
C ASP A 412 -37.32 14.94 -8.51
N GLY A 413 -38.62 15.23 -8.62
CA GLY A 413 -39.12 16.37 -9.38
C GLY A 413 -38.73 16.30 -10.86
N ASN A 414 -38.09 17.36 -11.36
CA ASN A 414 -37.56 17.44 -12.74
C ASN A 414 -36.13 16.89 -12.88
N TYR A 415 -35.55 16.33 -11.81
CA TYR A 415 -34.16 15.87 -11.79
C TYR A 415 -34.05 14.37 -11.54
N CYS A 416 -32.92 13.82 -11.95
CA CYS A 416 -32.54 12.44 -11.68
C CYS A 416 -31.52 12.40 -10.56
N VAL A 417 -31.84 11.72 -9.46
CA VAL A 417 -30.90 11.57 -8.35
C VAL A 417 -30.42 10.13 -8.25
N PRO A 418 -29.11 9.90 -8.01
CA PRO A 418 -28.58 8.56 -7.80
C PRO A 418 -29.12 7.96 -6.50
N VAL A 419 -29.52 6.69 -6.57
CA VAL A 419 -29.90 5.89 -5.42
C VAL A 419 -28.64 5.42 -4.71
N SER A 420 -28.53 5.78 -3.44
CA SER A 420 -27.45 5.36 -2.58
C SER A 420 -27.97 4.80 -1.26
N GLU A 421 -27.27 3.81 -0.73
CA GLU A 421 -27.46 3.35 0.64
C GLU A 421 -26.60 4.17 1.59
N LYS A 422 -27.17 4.44 2.78
CA LYS A 422 -26.50 5.19 3.84
C LYS A 422 -25.57 4.25 4.60
N GLY A 423 -24.27 4.41 4.41
CA GLY A 423 -23.22 3.63 5.05
C GLY A 423 -22.82 4.17 6.43
N ALA A 424 -21.60 3.83 6.86
CA ALA A 424 -21.08 4.20 8.18
C ALA A 424 -20.95 5.72 8.36
N PRO A 425 -21.21 6.25 9.58
CA PRO A 425 -20.93 7.65 9.89
C PRO A 425 -19.43 7.93 9.90
N VAL A 426 -19.02 9.03 9.29
CA VAL A 426 -17.66 9.56 9.34
C VAL A 426 -17.66 10.72 10.34
N TYR A 427 -16.93 10.53 11.45
CA TYR A 427 -16.79 11.53 12.49
C TYR A 427 -15.58 12.42 12.20
N GLN A 428 -15.74 13.71 12.45
CA GLN A 428 -14.66 14.69 12.40
C GLN A 428 -14.75 15.60 13.62
N ARG A 429 -13.62 16.18 14.04
CA ARG A 429 -13.60 17.24 15.05
C ARG A 429 -14.43 18.42 14.54
N LYS A 430 -15.37 18.89 15.36
CA LYS A 430 -16.14 20.09 15.07
C LYS A 430 -15.23 21.30 15.27
N GLU A 431 -15.13 22.15 14.25
CA GLU A 431 -14.41 23.40 14.39
C GLU A 431 -15.17 24.41 15.22
N LYS A 432 -14.44 25.02 16.16
CA LYS A 432 -14.98 26.01 17.07
C LYS A 432 -15.15 27.34 16.34
N GLN A 433 -16.35 27.89 16.40
CA GLN A 433 -16.59 29.28 15.96
C GLN A 433 -16.02 30.26 17.00
N ASP A 434 -16.18 29.92 18.28
CA ASP A 434 -15.59 30.63 19.41
C ASP A 434 -14.65 29.67 20.17
N LYS A 435 -13.35 29.91 20.03
CA LYS A 435 -12.30 29.07 20.62
C LYS A 435 -12.31 29.06 22.15
N GLU A 436 -12.84 30.11 22.78
CA GLU A 436 -12.80 30.27 24.24
C GLU A 436 -14.03 29.65 24.92
N ASN A 437 -15.19 29.71 24.27
CA ASN A 437 -16.47 29.34 24.90
C ASN A 437 -17.07 28.00 24.41
N GLU A 438 -16.57 27.42 23.31
CA GLU A 438 -17.06 26.14 22.81
C GLU A 438 -16.21 24.96 23.31
N PRO A 439 -16.83 23.91 23.90
CA PRO A 439 -16.10 22.69 24.27
C PRO A 439 -15.75 21.88 23.02
N ASP A 440 -14.70 21.05 23.14
CA ASP A 440 -14.33 20.08 22.11
C ASP A 440 -15.48 19.10 21.86
N ARG A 441 -15.82 18.86 20.59
CA ARG A 441 -16.84 17.89 20.19
C ARG A 441 -16.50 17.27 18.84
N TYR A 442 -16.94 16.03 18.63
CA TYR A 442 -17.01 15.41 17.30
C TYR A 442 -18.42 15.52 16.73
N GLU A 443 -18.50 15.74 15.42
CA GLU A 443 -19.75 15.71 14.68
C GLU A 443 -19.68 14.73 13.50
N ILE A 444 -20.86 14.33 13.02
CA ILE A 444 -20.95 13.48 11.83
C ILE A 444 -20.87 14.41 10.63
N GLN A 445 -19.73 14.41 9.96
CA GLN A 445 -19.52 15.20 8.75
C GLN A 445 -20.36 14.66 7.60
N ARG A 446 -20.28 13.34 7.39
CA ARG A 446 -21.02 12.64 6.33
C ARG A 446 -21.29 11.20 6.73
N TYR A 447 -22.14 10.55 5.96
CA TYR A 447 -22.23 9.10 5.93
C TYR A 447 -21.55 8.62 4.66
N LYS A 448 -20.86 7.48 4.73
CA LYS A 448 -20.41 6.81 3.50
C LYS A 448 -21.61 6.56 2.59
N THR A 449 -21.41 6.76 1.30
CA THR A 449 -22.47 6.68 0.29
C THR A 449 -22.16 5.51 -0.62
N ASP A 450 -22.93 4.45 -0.50
CA ASP A 450 -22.77 3.26 -1.34
C ASP A 450 -23.79 3.34 -2.48
N TYR A 451 -23.31 3.65 -3.70
CA TYR A 451 -24.19 3.75 -4.86
C TYR A 451 -24.79 2.39 -5.22
N VAL A 452 -26.10 2.35 -5.41
CA VAL A 452 -26.79 1.14 -5.87
C VAL A 452 -26.70 1.08 -7.39
N TYR A 453 -26.08 0.03 -7.91
CA TYR A 453 -25.98 -0.19 -9.35
C TYR A 453 -27.12 -1.04 -9.87
N GLN A 454 -27.61 -0.72 -11.06
CA GLN A 454 -28.68 -1.46 -11.72
C GLN A 454 -28.25 -2.85 -12.17
N GLN A 455 -26.98 -3.00 -12.55
CA GLN A 455 -26.42 -4.25 -13.03
C GLN A 455 -25.25 -4.65 -12.13
N ASN A 456 -25.38 -5.79 -11.48
CA ASN A 456 -24.31 -6.43 -10.74
C ASN A 456 -24.06 -7.82 -11.29
N MET A 457 -22.87 -8.33 -11.05
CA MET A 457 -22.50 -9.69 -11.39
C MET A 457 -21.76 -10.37 -10.24
N PHE A 458 -21.77 -11.71 -10.27
CA PHE A 458 -20.97 -12.50 -9.35
C PHE A 458 -19.52 -12.50 -9.79
N PHE A 459 -18.61 -12.30 -8.85
CA PHE A 459 -17.17 -12.26 -9.04
C PHE A 459 -16.74 -11.27 -10.16
N PRO A 460 -17.07 -9.97 -10.04
CA PRO A 460 -16.73 -8.97 -11.06
C PRO A 460 -15.21 -8.75 -11.10
N ARG A 461 -14.61 -8.89 -12.27
CA ARG A 461 -13.17 -8.70 -12.56
C ARG A 461 -12.94 -7.53 -13.51
N MET A 462 -13.93 -7.26 -14.35
CA MET A 462 -14.00 -6.07 -15.20
C MET A 462 -15.00 -5.07 -14.60
N TYR A 463 -14.58 -4.32 -13.57
CA TYR A 463 -15.49 -3.51 -12.76
C TYR A 463 -15.31 -2.00 -12.90
N SER A 464 -14.13 -1.54 -13.34
CA SER A 464 -13.80 -0.10 -13.33
C SER A 464 -14.23 0.60 -14.61
N GLU A 465 -15.16 1.55 -14.52
CA GLU A 465 -15.62 2.37 -15.64
C GLU A 465 -14.47 3.15 -16.30
N HIS A 466 -13.54 3.69 -15.50
CA HIS A 466 -12.36 4.43 -15.97
C HIS A 466 -11.43 3.61 -16.88
N HIS A 467 -11.50 2.28 -16.82
CA HIS A 467 -10.64 1.37 -17.59
C HIS A 467 -11.38 0.67 -18.73
N THR A 468 -12.55 1.18 -19.14
CA THR A 468 -13.39 0.61 -20.21
C THR A 468 -12.61 0.29 -21.48
N ASN A 469 -11.86 1.26 -22.01
CA ASN A 469 -11.11 1.08 -23.26
C ASN A 469 -10.01 0.01 -23.12
N ALA A 470 -9.36 -0.05 -21.95
CA ALA A 470 -8.30 -1.02 -21.69
C ALA A 470 -8.87 -2.44 -21.56
N TYR A 471 -10.05 -2.60 -20.95
CA TYR A 471 -10.76 -3.89 -20.93
C TYR A 471 -11.15 -4.36 -22.33
N GLU A 472 -11.74 -3.49 -23.14
CA GLU A 472 -12.15 -3.82 -24.51
C GLU A 472 -10.92 -4.15 -25.38
N SER A 473 -9.83 -3.40 -25.26
CA SER A 473 -8.57 -3.66 -25.96
C SER A 473 -7.97 -5.03 -25.60
N TRP A 474 -7.79 -5.30 -24.30
CA TRP A 474 -7.20 -6.56 -23.83
C TRP A 474 -8.01 -7.79 -24.27
N MET A 475 -9.33 -7.67 -24.27
CA MET A 475 -10.24 -8.77 -24.64
C MET A 475 -10.38 -8.97 -26.15
N GLY A 476 -9.81 -8.08 -26.97
CA GLY A 476 -10.02 -8.06 -28.43
C GLY A 476 -11.46 -7.72 -28.81
N GLY A 477 -12.12 -6.91 -27.99
CA GLY A 477 -13.55 -6.62 -28.04
C GLY A 477 -14.37 -7.56 -27.16
N VAL A 478 -15.11 -7.00 -26.21
CA VAL A 478 -16.14 -7.69 -25.45
C VAL A 478 -17.37 -7.77 -26.35
N LYS A 479 -18.09 -8.89 -26.41
CA LYS A 479 -19.38 -8.97 -27.12
C LYS A 479 -20.50 -8.55 -26.19
N GLY A 480 -20.46 -9.07 -24.96
CA GLY A 480 -21.44 -8.79 -23.92
C GLY A 480 -22.85 -9.24 -24.27
N LYS A 481 -23.80 -8.91 -23.39
CA LYS A 481 -25.24 -9.02 -23.62
C LYS A 481 -25.85 -7.63 -23.45
N THR A 482 -26.57 -7.19 -24.48
CA THR A 482 -27.38 -5.98 -24.40
C THR A 482 -28.54 -6.24 -23.46
N LYS A 483 -28.66 -5.39 -22.46
CA LYS A 483 -29.81 -5.38 -21.57
C LYS A 483 -30.38 -3.96 -21.56
N THR A 484 -31.70 -3.86 -21.66
CA THR A 484 -32.41 -2.59 -21.65
C THR A 484 -32.75 -2.22 -20.22
N TYR A 485 -32.54 -0.96 -19.86
CA TYR A 485 -32.76 -0.45 -18.53
C TYR A 485 -33.38 0.93 -18.56
N GLU A 486 -34.23 1.19 -17.56
CA GLU A 486 -34.81 2.50 -17.38
C GLU A 486 -33.79 3.42 -16.68
N ARG A 487 -33.50 4.55 -17.32
CA ARG A 487 -32.72 5.66 -16.79
C ARG A 487 -33.63 6.89 -16.80
N CYS A 488 -34.30 7.13 -15.66
CA CYS A 488 -35.22 8.25 -15.51
C CYS A 488 -36.35 8.32 -16.55
N GLY A 489 -37.07 7.22 -16.75
CA GLY A 489 -38.15 7.14 -17.75
C GLY A 489 -37.68 6.77 -19.16
N ASP A 490 -36.41 6.95 -19.51
CA ASP A 490 -35.86 6.55 -20.81
C ASP A 490 -35.27 5.14 -20.77
N MET A 491 -35.61 4.31 -21.76
CA MET A 491 -35.07 2.97 -21.90
C MET A 491 -33.74 2.99 -22.64
N VAL A 492 -32.64 2.84 -21.89
CA VAL A 492 -31.27 2.81 -22.42
C VAL A 492 -30.80 1.38 -22.55
N GLN A 493 -30.18 1.04 -23.68
CA GLN A 493 -29.55 -0.25 -23.90
C GLN A 493 -28.08 -0.20 -23.51
N ILE A 494 -27.66 -1.11 -22.65
CA ILE A 494 -26.29 -1.19 -22.17
C ILE A 494 -25.76 -2.59 -22.43
N LYS A 495 -24.58 -2.64 -23.02
CA LYS A 495 -23.81 -3.85 -23.24
C LYS A 495 -23.15 -4.25 -21.93
N THR A 496 -23.53 -5.39 -21.35
CA THR A 496 -22.93 -5.91 -20.11
C THR A 496 -22.04 -7.11 -20.42
N PRO A 497 -20.82 -7.22 -19.85
CA PRO A 497 -19.96 -8.39 -20.08
C PRO A 497 -20.64 -9.66 -19.55
N THR A 498 -20.45 -10.77 -20.27
CA THR A 498 -20.89 -12.09 -19.81
C THR A 498 -19.97 -12.64 -18.74
N GLN A 499 -20.47 -13.60 -17.93
CA GLN A 499 -19.63 -14.26 -16.92
C GLN A 499 -18.40 -14.95 -17.54
N LEU A 500 -18.53 -15.50 -18.75
CA LEU A 500 -17.43 -16.16 -19.45
C LEU A 500 -16.37 -15.16 -19.89
N GLU A 501 -16.76 -13.98 -20.40
CA GLU A 501 -15.82 -12.90 -20.75
C GLU A 501 -15.09 -12.39 -19.51
N ASN A 502 -15.82 -12.23 -18.40
CA ASN A 502 -15.25 -11.85 -17.11
C ASN A 502 -14.23 -12.88 -16.58
N LEU A 503 -14.52 -14.18 -16.69
CA LEU A 503 -13.58 -15.25 -16.33
C LEU A 503 -12.41 -15.34 -17.30
N ARG A 504 -12.62 -15.05 -18.59
CA ARG A 504 -11.53 -14.99 -19.58
C ARG A 504 -10.60 -13.81 -19.29
N PHE A 505 -11.12 -12.65 -18.88
CA PHE A 505 -10.31 -11.54 -18.41
C PHE A 505 -9.49 -11.92 -17.15
N PHE A 506 -10.14 -12.55 -16.17
CA PHE A 506 -9.45 -13.08 -14.98
C PHE A 506 -8.27 -13.98 -15.34
N LEU A 507 -8.49 -14.97 -16.22
CA LEU A 507 -7.45 -15.92 -16.58
C LEU A 507 -6.35 -15.29 -17.44
N SER A 508 -6.71 -14.44 -18.42
CA SER A 508 -5.74 -13.87 -19.37
C SER A 508 -4.94 -12.70 -18.79
N TYR A 509 -5.60 -11.75 -18.11
CA TYR A 509 -4.93 -10.59 -17.52
C TYR A 509 -4.49 -10.89 -16.09
N GLN A 510 -5.42 -11.13 -15.17
CA GLN A 510 -5.11 -11.15 -13.74
C GLN A 510 -4.27 -12.37 -13.31
N VAL A 511 -4.50 -13.55 -13.90
CA VAL A 511 -3.73 -14.77 -13.58
C VAL A 511 -2.51 -14.89 -14.48
N ASN A 512 -2.66 -14.76 -15.79
CA ASN A 512 -1.54 -14.97 -16.70
C ASN A 512 -0.60 -13.75 -16.78
N PHE A 513 -1.11 -12.57 -17.16
CA PHE A 513 -0.26 -11.38 -17.31
C PHE A 513 0.23 -10.78 -15.98
N MET A 514 -0.61 -10.75 -14.95
CA MET A 514 -0.28 -10.12 -13.66
C MET A 514 0.38 -11.07 -12.65
N TYR A 515 0.36 -12.39 -12.87
CA TYR A 515 1.00 -13.33 -11.94
C TYR A 515 1.97 -14.28 -12.63
N TRP A 516 1.52 -15.10 -13.58
CA TRP A 516 2.41 -16.07 -14.23
C TRP A 516 3.54 -15.42 -15.02
N ARG A 517 3.33 -14.23 -15.59
CA ARG A 517 4.40 -13.45 -16.23
C ARG A 517 5.54 -13.15 -15.27
N TYR A 518 5.25 -12.57 -14.10
CA TYR A 518 6.26 -12.27 -13.08
C TYR A 518 6.84 -13.55 -12.45
N PHE A 519 6.01 -14.57 -12.22
CA PHE A 519 6.52 -15.88 -11.78
C PHE A 519 7.59 -16.41 -12.75
N MET A 520 7.35 -16.28 -14.06
CA MET A 520 8.30 -16.71 -15.08
C MET A 520 9.52 -15.78 -15.21
N TRP A 521 9.41 -14.48 -14.91
CA TRP A 521 10.59 -13.60 -14.78
C TRP A 521 11.61 -14.19 -13.81
N ASN A 522 11.13 -14.71 -12.67
CA ASN A 522 11.99 -15.21 -11.61
C ASN A 522 12.56 -16.62 -11.87
N PHE A 523 11.91 -17.44 -12.71
CA PHE A 523 12.27 -18.86 -12.88
C PHE A 523 12.56 -19.32 -14.32
N ALA A 524 12.34 -18.46 -15.32
CA ALA A 524 12.68 -18.72 -16.71
C ALA A 524 13.57 -17.63 -17.31
N GLY A 525 13.29 -16.36 -16.99
CA GLY A 525 14.01 -15.19 -17.47
C GLY A 525 13.06 -14.03 -17.82
N ARG A 526 13.61 -12.83 -17.99
CA ARG A 526 12.89 -11.57 -18.24
C ARG A 526 13.32 -10.99 -19.59
N GLN A 527 12.35 -10.55 -20.39
CA GLN A 527 12.60 -10.05 -21.75
C GLN A 527 13.31 -8.68 -21.72
N ASN A 528 12.87 -7.78 -20.85
CA ASN A 528 13.45 -6.47 -20.58
C ASN A 528 12.76 -5.84 -19.34
N ASP A 529 13.31 -4.72 -18.88
CA ASP A 529 12.83 -3.98 -17.71
C ASP A 529 11.72 -2.94 -18.01
N LEU A 530 11.26 -2.87 -19.26
CA LEU A 530 10.21 -1.94 -19.66
C LEU A 530 8.84 -2.42 -19.19
N GLN A 531 8.02 -1.48 -18.71
CA GLN A 531 6.66 -1.78 -18.28
C GLN A 531 5.80 -2.24 -19.45
N GLY A 532 5.13 -3.37 -19.29
CA GLY A 532 4.19 -3.90 -20.28
C GLY A 532 2.73 -3.53 -20.01
N TYR A 533 1.98 -3.27 -21.07
CA TYR A 533 0.52 -3.14 -21.12
C TYR A 533 -0.15 -4.21 -22.00
N GLY A 534 0.62 -5.19 -22.48
CA GLY A 534 0.16 -6.30 -23.32
C GLY A 534 0.92 -6.43 -24.65
N GLU A 535 1.90 -5.55 -24.88
CA GLU A 535 2.81 -5.59 -26.01
C GLU A 535 3.69 -6.84 -25.97
N TRP A 536 4.18 -7.24 -27.14
CA TRP A 536 4.94 -8.49 -27.30
C TRP A 536 6.43 -8.28 -26.98
N GLU A 537 6.86 -7.03 -26.99
CA GLU A 537 8.23 -6.60 -26.86
C GLU A 537 8.53 -5.86 -25.55
N HIS A 538 7.55 -5.70 -24.64
CA HIS A 538 7.72 -5.02 -23.35
C HIS A 538 7.36 -5.95 -22.18
N GLY A 539 8.30 -6.12 -21.25
CA GLY A 539 8.06 -6.74 -19.95
C GLY A 539 7.52 -8.17 -20.01
N ASN A 540 7.82 -8.97 -21.03
CA ASN A 540 7.47 -10.40 -21.01
C ASN A 540 8.53 -11.23 -20.29
N TRP A 541 8.25 -12.50 -20.00
CA TRP A 541 9.29 -13.46 -19.64
C TRP A 541 10.02 -13.95 -20.89
N ILE A 542 11.18 -14.58 -20.77
CA ILE A 542 11.88 -15.26 -21.89
C ILE A 542 12.64 -16.46 -21.35
N THR A 543 12.84 -17.49 -22.16
CA THR A 543 13.58 -18.71 -21.75
C THR A 543 15.01 -18.74 -22.23
N GLY A 544 15.35 -18.04 -23.33
CA GLY A 544 16.62 -18.21 -24.05
C GLY A 544 16.65 -19.40 -25.00
N ILE A 545 15.51 -20.06 -25.20
CA ILE A 545 15.36 -21.19 -26.11
C ILE A 545 14.56 -20.66 -27.32
N PRO A 546 15.20 -20.34 -28.45
CA PRO A 546 14.57 -19.62 -29.56
C PRO A 546 13.27 -20.27 -30.06
N PHE A 547 13.19 -21.60 -30.05
CA PHE A 547 11.98 -22.31 -30.44
C PHE A 547 10.76 -22.00 -29.55
N LEU A 548 10.96 -21.93 -28.22
CA LEU A 548 9.88 -21.62 -27.27
C LEU A 548 9.55 -20.13 -27.28
N ASP A 549 10.59 -19.29 -27.32
CA ASP A 549 10.43 -17.84 -27.24
C ASP A 549 9.78 -17.28 -28.51
N ASN A 550 10.24 -17.71 -29.70
CA ASN A 550 9.69 -17.23 -30.97
C ASN A 550 8.22 -17.65 -31.18
N MET A 551 7.80 -18.77 -30.58
CA MET A 551 6.40 -19.22 -30.65
C MET A 551 5.44 -18.31 -29.86
N ARG A 552 5.94 -17.61 -28.83
CA ARG A 552 5.12 -16.75 -27.97
C ARG A 552 5.30 -15.26 -28.27
N LEU A 553 6.52 -14.82 -28.55
CA LEU A 553 6.89 -13.41 -28.66
C LEU A 553 7.22 -12.98 -30.09
N GLY A 554 7.17 -13.90 -31.05
CA GLY A 554 7.70 -13.67 -32.40
C GLY A 554 9.22 -13.71 -32.44
N ASP A 555 9.79 -13.56 -33.63
CA ASP A 555 11.23 -13.71 -33.88
C ASP A 555 12.08 -12.67 -33.13
N GLN A 556 12.67 -13.08 -32.01
CA GLN A 556 13.45 -12.19 -31.14
C GLN A 556 14.72 -11.66 -31.82
N SER A 557 15.22 -12.35 -32.87
CA SER A 557 16.38 -11.88 -33.64
C SER A 557 16.10 -10.62 -34.44
N LYS A 558 14.83 -10.22 -34.58
CA LYS A 558 14.40 -9.01 -35.29
C LYS A 558 14.13 -7.82 -34.39
N LEU A 559 14.27 -7.96 -33.06
CA LEU A 559 14.12 -6.84 -32.14
C LEU A 559 15.13 -5.72 -32.44
N PRO A 560 14.76 -4.44 -32.23
CA PRO A 560 15.70 -3.32 -32.22
C PRO A 560 16.86 -3.55 -31.25
N THR A 561 18.03 -3.00 -31.57
CA THR A 561 19.24 -3.17 -30.75
C THR A 561 19.02 -2.70 -29.31
N GLU A 562 18.33 -1.58 -29.11
CA GLU A 562 18.01 -1.04 -27.78
C GLU A 562 17.23 -2.03 -26.89
N LEU A 563 16.32 -2.83 -27.47
CA LEU A 563 15.57 -3.84 -26.73
C LEU A 563 16.36 -5.14 -26.52
N LYS A 564 17.27 -5.47 -27.44
CA LYS A 564 18.14 -6.67 -27.34
C LYS A 564 19.26 -6.50 -26.33
N GLU A 565 19.82 -5.29 -26.25
CA GLU A 565 20.92 -4.94 -25.34
C GLU A 565 20.40 -4.30 -24.04
N ASN A 566 19.09 -4.33 -23.81
CA ASN A 566 18.50 -3.90 -22.56
C ASN A 566 19.06 -4.76 -21.42
N LYS A 567 19.57 -4.12 -20.37
CA LYS A 567 20.18 -4.83 -19.24
C LYS A 567 19.20 -5.75 -18.50
N GLY A 568 17.91 -5.41 -18.47
CA GLY A 568 16.87 -6.27 -17.92
C GLY A 568 16.56 -7.53 -18.74
N HIS A 569 17.32 -7.79 -19.81
CA HIS A 569 17.23 -9.02 -20.60
C HIS A 569 17.98 -10.17 -19.91
N ASN A 570 17.22 -11.02 -19.21
CA ASN A 570 17.75 -12.10 -18.39
C ASN A 570 17.27 -13.46 -18.91
N VAL A 571 18.18 -14.43 -19.04
CA VAL A 571 17.87 -15.77 -19.55
C VAL A 571 18.32 -16.86 -18.58
N PHE A 572 17.39 -17.64 -18.02
CA PHE A 572 17.70 -18.73 -17.07
C PHE A 572 17.50 -20.13 -17.64
N TYR A 573 17.14 -20.27 -18.92
CA TYR A 573 16.92 -21.55 -19.60
C TYR A 573 15.92 -22.48 -18.89
N CYS A 574 14.99 -21.89 -18.14
CA CYS A 574 14.04 -22.60 -17.27
C CYS A 574 14.70 -23.53 -16.23
N LEU A 575 16.01 -23.42 -15.97
CA LEU A 575 16.73 -24.29 -15.03
C LEU A 575 16.15 -24.25 -13.61
N PRO A 576 15.92 -23.07 -12.99
CA PRO A 576 15.32 -23.04 -11.66
C PRO A 576 13.86 -23.50 -11.68
N LEU A 577 13.09 -23.20 -12.74
CA LEU A 577 11.73 -23.71 -12.91
C LEU A 577 11.69 -25.25 -12.93
N LEU A 578 12.54 -25.88 -13.74
CA LEU A 578 12.60 -27.34 -13.87
C LEU A 578 13.01 -27.99 -12.54
N LEU A 579 14.00 -27.43 -11.85
CA LEU A 579 14.44 -27.91 -10.54
C LEU A 579 13.30 -27.81 -9.51
N GLY A 580 12.56 -26.69 -9.51
CA GLY A 580 11.38 -26.50 -8.66
C GLY A 580 10.25 -27.48 -8.97
N LEU A 581 9.94 -27.74 -10.24
CA LEU A 581 8.93 -28.73 -10.63
C LEU A 581 9.33 -30.15 -10.21
N ILE A 582 10.61 -30.52 -10.37
CA ILE A 582 11.14 -31.80 -9.89
C ILE A 582 10.96 -31.93 -8.37
N GLY A 583 11.32 -30.89 -7.61
CA GLY A 583 11.16 -30.89 -6.15
C GLY A 583 9.71 -30.96 -5.70
N LEU A 584 8.81 -30.22 -6.36
CA LEU A 584 7.37 -30.23 -6.12
C LEU A 584 6.78 -31.63 -6.33
N LEU A 585 7.03 -32.22 -7.51
CA LEU A 585 6.52 -33.55 -7.84
C LEU A 585 7.12 -34.63 -6.93
N TRP A 586 8.42 -34.53 -6.64
CA TRP A 586 9.07 -35.44 -5.71
C TRP A 586 8.45 -35.36 -4.32
N GLN A 587 8.25 -34.15 -3.76
CA GLN A 587 7.63 -33.98 -2.45
C GLN A 587 6.20 -34.55 -2.41
N LEU A 588 5.40 -34.29 -3.45
CA LEU A 588 4.03 -34.78 -3.57
C LEU A 588 3.93 -36.31 -3.65
N PHE A 589 4.84 -36.95 -4.39
CA PHE A 589 4.81 -38.40 -4.62
C PHE A 589 5.72 -39.20 -3.67
N LYS A 590 6.47 -38.55 -2.79
CA LYS A 590 7.33 -39.20 -1.79
C LYS A 590 6.50 -39.78 -0.64
N ASN A 591 5.83 -40.89 -0.92
CA ASN A 591 5.08 -41.70 0.03
C ASN A 591 5.88 -42.95 0.41
N ASP A 592 6.97 -42.75 1.15
CA ASP A 592 7.69 -43.86 1.78
C ASP A 592 6.99 -44.25 3.09
N GLU A 593 6.69 -45.54 3.30
CA GLU A 593 6.15 -46.07 4.57
C GLU A 593 6.99 -45.63 5.78
N LYS A 594 8.30 -45.45 5.56
CA LYS A 594 9.27 -44.98 6.57
C LYS A 594 9.01 -43.55 7.07
N ASN A 595 8.32 -42.71 6.30
CA ASN A 595 8.11 -41.29 6.60
C ASN A 595 6.64 -40.93 6.88
N ASN A 596 5.73 -41.90 7.04
CA ASN A 596 4.35 -41.68 7.49
C ASN A 596 3.58 -40.56 6.72
N GLY A 597 3.75 -40.49 5.40
CA GLY A 597 3.10 -39.49 4.54
C GLY A 597 3.59 -38.05 4.74
N GLU A 598 4.81 -37.86 5.24
CA GLU A 598 5.40 -36.54 5.50
C GLU A 598 5.51 -35.67 4.23
N GLY A 599 5.80 -36.28 3.07
CA GLY A 599 5.87 -35.59 1.78
C GLY A 599 4.57 -34.87 1.43
N GLU A 600 3.44 -35.57 1.44
CA GLU A 600 2.12 -35.01 1.18
C GLU A 600 1.73 -33.89 2.17
N LYS A 601 2.03 -34.08 3.46
CA LYS A 601 1.76 -33.08 4.51
C LYS A 601 2.56 -31.80 4.28
N GLN A 602 3.85 -31.93 4.01
CA GLN A 602 4.71 -30.77 3.73
C GLN A 602 4.35 -30.11 2.40
N PHE A 603 3.96 -30.88 1.38
CA PHE A 603 3.45 -30.34 0.13
C PHE A 603 2.25 -29.43 0.40
N GLY A 604 1.28 -29.86 1.22
CA GLY A 604 0.15 -29.02 1.61
C GLY A 604 0.59 -27.71 2.27
N ILE A 605 1.57 -27.76 3.19
CA ILE A 605 2.11 -26.56 3.86
C ILE A 605 2.72 -25.57 2.84
N VAL A 606 3.63 -26.04 1.98
CA VAL A 606 4.32 -25.19 0.99
C VAL A 606 3.34 -24.72 -0.09
N PHE A 607 2.41 -25.56 -0.54
CA PHE A 607 1.39 -25.21 -1.51
C PHE A 607 0.47 -24.09 -1.02
N PHE A 608 -0.01 -24.16 0.22
CA PHE A 608 -0.85 -23.09 0.76
C PHE A 608 -0.05 -21.81 1.03
N LEU A 609 1.23 -21.92 1.39
CA LEU A 609 2.11 -20.74 1.44
C LEU A 609 2.21 -20.10 0.04
N PHE A 610 2.52 -20.87 -1.00
CA PHE A 610 2.60 -20.44 -2.40
C PHE A 610 1.29 -19.83 -2.91
N PHE A 611 0.16 -20.51 -2.69
CA PHE A 611 -1.15 -20.08 -3.16
C PHE A 611 -1.60 -18.78 -2.47
N MET A 612 -1.45 -18.70 -1.14
CA MET A 612 -1.92 -17.57 -0.36
C MET A 612 -1.09 -16.31 -0.59
N THR A 613 0.21 -16.45 -0.84
CA THR A 613 1.13 -15.33 -1.12
C THR A 613 1.29 -15.04 -2.62
N GLY A 614 0.50 -15.70 -3.48
CA GLY A 614 0.50 -15.54 -4.93
C GLY A 614 -0.91 -15.33 -5.47
N LEU A 615 -1.53 -16.39 -6.00
CA LEU A 615 -2.85 -16.34 -6.63
C LEU A 615 -3.97 -15.75 -5.74
N ALA A 616 -3.93 -15.95 -4.42
CA ALA A 616 -4.94 -15.36 -3.53
C ALA A 616 -4.85 -13.81 -3.48
N ILE A 617 -3.65 -13.25 -3.65
CA ILE A 617 -3.44 -11.80 -3.72
C ILE A 617 -4.10 -11.24 -4.99
N VAL A 618 -4.03 -11.94 -6.11
CA VAL A 618 -4.73 -11.56 -7.36
C VAL A 618 -6.24 -11.43 -7.11
N LEU A 619 -6.82 -12.38 -6.39
CA LEU A 619 -8.25 -12.36 -6.05
C LEU A 619 -8.62 -11.13 -5.20
N TYR A 620 -7.78 -10.80 -4.22
CA TYR A 620 -7.97 -9.70 -3.26
C TYR A 620 -7.70 -8.31 -3.86
N LEU A 621 -6.66 -8.16 -4.67
CA LEU A 621 -6.33 -6.89 -5.31
C LEU A 621 -7.29 -6.57 -6.46
N ASN A 622 -7.85 -7.57 -7.13
CA ASN A 622 -8.74 -7.43 -8.28
C ASN A 622 -8.23 -6.37 -9.27
N GLN A 623 -6.97 -6.49 -9.71
CA GLN A 623 -6.28 -5.43 -10.45
C GLN A 623 -6.97 -5.10 -11.79
N THR A 624 -7.02 -3.82 -12.12
CA THR A 624 -7.47 -3.31 -13.43
C THR A 624 -6.32 -3.36 -14.46
N PRO A 625 -6.63 -3.36 -15.78
CA PRO A 625 -5.66 -3.07 -16.84
C PRO A 625 -4.94 -1.74 -16.63
N ALA A 626 -3.79 -1.57 -17.27
CA ALA A 626 -3.03 -0.31 -17.24
C ALA A 626 -2.68 0.15 -15.82
N GLN A 627 -2.11 -0.75 -15.00
CA GLN A 627 -1.53 -0.38 -13.72
C GLN A 627 -0.44 0.69 -13.91
N PRO A 628 -0.26 1.62 -12.96
CA PRO A 628 0.71 2.73 -13.11
C PRO A 628 2.17 2.27 -13.08
N ARG A 629 2.44 1.07 -12.53
CA ARG A 629 3.75 0.40 -12.55
C ARG A 629 3.59 -1.12 -12.49
N GLU A 630 4.67 -1.83 -12.77
CA GLU A 630 4.76 -3.28 -12.51
C GLU A 630 4.56 -3.56 -11.00
N ARG A 631 3.92 -4.69 -10.67
CA ARG A 631 3.51 -5.04 -9.28
C ARG A 631 3.97 -6.44 -8.85
N ASP A 632 5.07 -6.90 -9.42
CA ASP A 632 5.69 -8.20 -9.14
C ASP A 632 6.04 -8.38 -7.65
N TYR A 633 6.51 -7.33 -6.98
CA TYR A 633 6.83 -7.30 -5.55
C TYR A 633 5.68 -7.79 -4.65
N ALA A 634 4.42 -7.63 -5.06
CA ALA A 634 3.26 -8.11 -4.32
C ALA A 634 3.22 -9.64 -4.20
N TYR A 635 3.91 -10.36 -5.09
CA TYR A 635 3.92 -11.82 -5.19
C TYR A 635 5.24 -12.45 -4.73
N ALA A 636 6.19 -11.65 -4.22
CA ALA A 636 7.51 -12.12 -3.78
C ALA A 636 7.42 -13.31 -2.79
N GLY A 637 6.41 -13.32 -1.92
CA GLY A 637 6.15 -14.45 -0.99
C GLY A 637 5.86 -15.79 -1.70
N SER A 638 5.25 -15.77 -2.88
CA SER A 638 5.03 -16.98 -3.68
C SER A 638 6.32 -17.47 -4.33
N PHE A 639 7.20 -16.56 -4.75
CA PHE A 639 8.50 -16.88 -5.31
C PHE A 639 9.44 -17.46 -4.23
N TYR A 640 9.36 -16.92 -3.01
CA TYR A 640 9.96 -17.52 -1.81
C TYR A 640 9.47 -18.97 -1.62
N ALA A 641 8.15 -19.20 -1.66
CA ALA A 641 7.58 -20.54 -1.47
C ALA A 641 8.00 -21.51 -2.59
N PHE A 642 8.06 -21.07 -3.84
CA PHE A 642 8.52 -21.90 -4.95
C PHE A 642 10.01 -22.23 -4.84
N SER A 643 10.83 -21.32 -4.31
CA SER A 643 12.26 -21.54 -4.07
C SER A 643 12.52 -22.65 -3.03
N ILE A 644 11.55 -22.94 -2.15
CA ILE A 644 11.59 -24.12 -1.30
C ILE A 644 11.56 -25.40 -2.14
N TRP A 645 10.66 -25.47 -3.14
CA TRP A 645 10.63 -26.61 -4.06
C TRP A 645 11.88 -26.69 -4.93
N VAL A 646 12.47 -25.56 -5.33
CA VAL A 646 13.77 -25.57 -6.03
C VAL A 646 14.83 -26.25 -5.16
N GLY A 647 14.91 -25.89 -3.87
CA GLY A 647 15.80 -26.57 -2.93
C GLY A 647 15.49 -28.07 -2.81
N LEU A 648 14.22 -28.45 -2.64
CA LEU A 648 13.81 -29.87 -2.59
C LEU A 648 14.09 -30.63 -3.89
N GLY A 649 14.19 -29.93 -5.03
CA GLY A 649 14.62 -30.50 -6.32
C GLY A 649 16.03 -31.08 -6.27
N VAL A 650 16.93 -30.46 -5.50
CA VAL A 650 18.30 -30.98 -5.29
C VAL A 650 18.26 -32.29 -4.51
N ALA A 651 17.44 -32.37 -3.46
CA ALA A 651 17.22 -33.60 -2.71
C ALA A 651 16.61 -34.71 -3.58
N ALA A 652 15.66 -34.35 -4.46
CA ALA A 652 15.08 -35.28 -5.42
C ALA A 652 16.14 -35.82 -6.39
N ILE A 653 16.98 -34.96 -6.95
CA ILE A 653 18.09 -35.36 -7.83
C ILE A 653 19.05 -36.31 -7.09
N ALA A 654 19.46 -35.97 -5.87
CA ALA A 654 20.31 -36.85 -5.05
C ALA A 654 19.66 -38.24 -4.85
N TYR A 655 18.35 -38.26 -4.55
CA TYR A 655 17.57 -39.49 -4.37
C TYR A 655 17.52 -40.35 -5.64
N TYR A 656 17.24 -39.76 -6.81
CA TYR A 656 17.21 -40.49 -8.07
C TYR A 656 18.60 -40.94 -8.53
N LEU A 657 19.63 -40.10 -8.37
CA LEU A 657 21.02 -40.48 -8.62
C LEU A 657 21.44 -41.64 -7.73
N GLN A 658 21.06 -41.65 -6.44
CA GLN A 658 21.33 -42.76 -5.53
C GLN A 658 20.72 -44.07 -6.04
N LYS A 659 19.50 -44.04 -6.61
CA LYS A 659 18.89 -45.23 -7.21
C LYS A 659 19.65 -45.76 -8.42
N VAL A 660 20.19 -44.87 -9.25
CA VAL A 660 20.91 -45.22 -10.48
C VAL A 660 22.34 -45.66 -10.18
N LEU A 661 23.11 -44.82 -9.47
CA LEU A 661 24.53 -45.02 -9.20
C LEU A 661 24.79 -46.01 -8.05
N LYS A 662 23.78 -46.30 -7.23
CA LYS A 662 23.87 -47.14 -6.03
C LYS A 662 24.98 -46.72 -5.05
N ASN A 663 25.37 -45.44 -5.08
CA ASN A 663 26.41 -44.86 -4.22
C ASN A 663 25.91 -43.54 -3.62
N GLU A 664 25.50 -43.58 -2.34
CA GLU A 664 24.88 -42.45 -1.64
C GLU A 664 25.81 -41.22 -1.56
N LYS A 665 27.11 -41.42 -1.30
CA LYS A 665 28.08 -40.32 -1.20
C LYS A 665 28.30 -39.64 -2.54
N LEU A 666 28.50 -40.43 -3.60
CA LEU A 666 28.70 -39.89 -4.95
C LEU A 666 27.46 -39.12 -5.42
N SER A 667 26.26 -39.66 -5.19
CA SER A 667 25.01 -38.99 -5.56
C SER A 667 24.79 -37.67 -4.81
N ALA A 668 25.13 -37.61 -3.52
CA ALA A 668 25.06 -36.38 -2.74
C ALA A 668 26.08 -35.33 -3.21
N VAL A 669 27.30 -35.74 -3.58
CA VAL A 669 28.30 -34.81 -4.13
C VAL A 669 27.89 -34.31 -5.52
N LEU A 670 27.35 -35.17 -6.37
CA LEU A 670 26.89 -34.78 -7.71
C LEU A 670 25.66 -33.85 -7.65
N SER A 671 24.78 -33.99 -6.66
CA SER A 671 23.65 -33.06 -6.52
C SER A 671 24.09 -31.64 -6.18
N CYS A 672 25.28 -31.43 -5.59
CA CYS A 672 25.85 -30.09 -5.39
C CYS A 672 26.05 -29.31 -6.69
N LEU A 673 26.14 -29.97 -7.86
CA LEU A 673 26.20 -29.28 -9.15
C LEU A 673 24.96 -28.40 -9.42
N CYS A 674 23.85 -28.62 -8.73
CA CYS A 674 22.67 -27.75 -8.82
C CYS A 674 22.96 -26.31 -8.35
N ILE A 675 24.04 -26.08 -7.59
CA ILE A 675 24.48 -24.73 -7.20
C ILE A 675 24.88 -23.87 -8.41
N LEU A 676 25.18 -24.49 -9.56
CA LEU A 676 25.45 -23.77 -10.80
C LEU A 676 24.23 -23.00 -11.31
N VAL A 677 23.00 -23.41 -10.91
CA VAL A 677 21.76 -22.71 -11.30
C VAL A 677 21.72 -21.29 -10.72
N PRO A 678 21.80 -21.07 -9.39
CA PRO A 678 21.84 -19.70 -8.87
C PRO A 678 23.10 -18.92 -9.27
N ILE A 679 24.24 -19.58 -9.53
CA ILE A 679 25.43 -18.90 -10.08
C ILE A 679 25.16 -18.36 -11.49
N GLN A 680 24.46 -19.12 -12.33
CA GLN A 680 24.06 -18.66 -13.66
C GLN A 680 23.05 -17.51 -13.57
N MET A 681 22.09 -17.57 -12.64
CA MET A 681 21.16 -16.46 -12.40
C MET A 681 21.92 -15.19 -11.99
N ALA A 682 22.84 -15.28 -11.03
CA ALA A 682 23.68 -14.16 -10.61
C ALA A 682 24.47 -13.55 -11.78
N GLY A 683 24.96 -14.38 -12.71
CA GLY A 683 25.68 -13.91 -13.90
C GLY A 683 24.81 -13.27 -14.97
N GLN A 684 23.48 -13.38 -14.87
CA GLN A 684 22.53 -12.68 -15.74
C GLN A 684 22.02 -11.41 -15.08
N THR A 685 21.62 -11.47 -13.81
CA THR A 685 20.92 -10.37 -13.14
C THR A 685 21.82 -9.36 -12.44
N TRP A 686 23.15 -9.46 -12.55
CA TRP A 686 24.03 -8.55 -11.83
C TRP A 686 24.00 -7.11 -12.38
N ASP A 687 24.01 -6.94 -13.70
CA ASP A 687 24.21 -5.64 -14.33
C ASP A 687 22.94 -4.76 -14.39
N ASP A 688 21.76 -5.35 -14.29
CA ASP A 688 20.48 -4.66 -14.16
C ASP A 688 20.07 -4.39 -12.71
N HIS A 689 20.50 -5.24 -11.77
CA HIS A 689 20.23 -5.07 -10.33
C HIS A 689 21.32 -4.31 -9.57
N ASP A 690 22.50 -4.08 -10.18
CA ASP A 690 23.48 -3.14 -9.64
C ASP A 690 22.97 -1.70 -9.74
N ARG A 691 22.53 -1.17 -8.59
CA ARG A 691 22.04 0.21 -8.45
C ARG A 691 23.07 1.16 -7.84
N SER A 692 24.31 0.73 -7.64
CA SER A 692 25.36 1.54 -7.00
C SER A 692 25.65 2.87 -7.72
N GLY A 693 25.35 2.94 -9.03
CA GLY A 693 25.45 4.15 -9.86
C GLY A 693 24.16 4.91 -10.12
N ARG A 694 23.04 4.61 -9.43
CA ARG A 694 21.74 5.27 -9.67
C ARG A 694 21.56 6.49 -8.75
N TYR A 695 21.40 7.66 -9.38
CA TYR A 695 21.21 8.96 -8.71
C TYR A 695 20.00 9.74 -9.26
N ALA A 696 19.29 9.17 -10.24
CA ALA A 696 18.32 9.89 -11.05
C ALA A 696 17.16 10.49 -10.23
N CYS A 697 16.65 9.79 -9.22
CA CYS A 697 15.56 10.30 -8.39
C CYS A 697 15.99 11.51 -7.54
N ARG A 698 17.13 11.43 -6.84
CA ARG A 698 17.70 12.58 -6.11
C ARG A 698 17.93 13.76 -7.05
N ASP A 699 18.61 13.50 -8.17
CA ASP A 699 19.00 14.57 -9.11
C ASP A 699 17.78 15.20 -9.78
N PHE A 700 16.74 14.41 -10.07
CA PHE A 700 15.45 14.90 -10.53
C PHE A 700 14.85 15.90 -9.54
N GLY A 701 14.73 15.54 -8.25
CA GLY A 701 14.21 16.43 -7.22
C GLY A 701 15.04 17.72 -7.06
N ARG A 702 16.36 17.59 -7.01
CA ARG A 702 17.28 18.73 -6.90
C ARG A 702 17.24 19.65 -8.11
N ASN A 703 17.17 19.12 -9.34
CA ASN A 703 17.15 19.92 -10.55
C ASN A 703 15.87 20.77 -10.66
N TYR A 704 14.73 20.26 -10.20
CA TYR A 704 13.51 21.06 -10.08
C TYR A 704 13.69 22.21 -9.09
N LEU A 705 14.22 21.92 -7.89
CA LEU A 705 14.43 22.94 -6.87
C LEU A 705 15.47 23.98 -7.30
N GLU A 706 16.52 23.58 -8.02
CA GLU A 706 17.56 24.49 -8.53
C GLU A 706 17.06 25.37 -9.69
N SER A 707 15.98 24.95 -10.37
CA SER A 707 15.32 25.77 -11.41
C SER A 707 14.51 26.93 -10.84
N LEU A 708 14.20 26.91 -9.53
CA LEU A 708 13.40 27.94 -8.88
C LEU A 708 14.24 29.16 -8.51
N ASP A 709 13.63 30.35 -8.59
CA ASP A 709 14.22 31.60 -8.09
C ASP A 709 14.84 31.42 -6.71
N LYS A 710 16.07 31.90 -6.51
CA LYS A 710 16.79 31.73 -5.24
C LYS A 710 16.30 32.72 -4.19
N ASP A 711 15.67 33.80 -4.63
CA ASP A 711 15.17 34.85 -3.77
C ASP A 711 13.64 34.73 -3.62
N ASN A 712 13.10 35.29 -2.53
CA ASN A 712 11.65 35.45 -2.31
C ASN A 712 10.84 34.15 -2.12
N TYR A 713 11.44 33.07 -1.61
CA TYR A 713 10.76 31.87 -1.11
C TYR A 713 9.75 31.25 -2.10
N PRO A 714 10.20 30.78 -3.28
CA PRO A 714 9.30 30.36 -4.36
C PRO A 714 8.38 29.21 -3.94
N ILE A 715 7.21 29.10 -4.60
CA ILE A 715 6.29 27.96 -4.46
C ILE A 715 6.28 27.20 -5.79
N ILE A 716 6.46 25.88 -5.75
CA ILE A 716 6.29 24.99 -6.90
C ILE A 716 5.10 24.07 -6.70
N TYR A 717 4.22 24.03 -7.70
CA TYR A 717 3.11 23.10 -7.78
C TYR A 717 3.54 21.80 -8.44
N THR A 718 3.30 20.68 -7.77
CA THR A 718 3.50 19.31 -8.25
C THR A 718 2.19 18.54 -8.30
N ASN A 719 2.15 17.39 -8.96
CA ASN A 719 0.95 16.57 -9.00
C ASN A 719 1.26 15.06 -8.90
N GLY A 720 0.96 14.47 -7.74
CA GLY A 720 1.18 13.06 -7.48
C GLY A 720 2.58 12.73 -6.95
N ASP A 721 2.81 11.44 -6.74
CA ASP A 721 3.89 10.93 -5.88
C ASP A 721 5.29 11.10 -6.52
N ASN A 722 5.45 10.70 -7.78
CA ASN A 722 6.74 10.74 -8.48
C ASN A 722 7.26 12.17 -8.74
N ASP A 723 6.36 13.15 -8.75
CA ASP A 723 6.71 14.56 -8.88
C ASP A 723 7.03 15.17 -7.52
N THR A 724 6.35 14.72 -6.45
CA THR A 724 6.41 15.38 -5.15
C THR A 724 7.47 14.78 -4.24
N PHE A 725 7.53 13.45 -4.14
CA PHE A 725 8.38 12.76 -3.17
C PHE A 725 9.88 12.99 -3.38
N PRO A 726 10.42 13.05 -4.61
CA PRO A 726 11.83 13.38 -4.81
C PRO A 726 12.19 14.79 -4.32
N LEU A 727 11.29 15.76 -4.50
CA LEU A 727 11.49 17.13 -4.03
C LEU A 727 11.40 17.20 -2.50
N TRP A 728 10.39 16.55 -1.90
CA TRP A 728 10.32 16.43 -0.44
C TRP A 728 11.52 15.72 0.14
N TYR A 729 12.03 14.66 -0.48
CA TYR A 729 13.26 14.00 -0.03
C TYR A 729 14.47 14.94 -0.05
N ALA A 730 14.66 15.72 -1.11
CA ALA A 730 15.75 16.68 -1.19
C ALA A 730 15.67 17.74 -0.06
N GLN A 731 14.47 18.23 0.25
CA GLN A 731 14.26 19.21 1.32
C GLN A 731 14.33 18.60 2.72
N GLU A 732 13.56 17.54 2.95
CA GLU A 732 13.35 16.94 4.26
C GLU A 732 14.50 16.03 4.68
N THR A 733 15.13 15.30 3.76
CA THR A 733 16.25 14.43 4.11
C THR A 733 17.58 15.14 3.94
N GLU A 734 17.84 15.73 2.78
CA GLU A 734 19.16 16.30 2.47
C GLU A 734 19.31 17.79 2.85
N GLY A 735 18.22 18.47 3.23
CA GLY A 735 18.25 19.89 3.62
C GLY A 735 18.50 20.85 2.45
N PHE A 736 18.15 20.45 1.22
CA PHE A 736 18.40 21.25 0.01
C PHE A 736 17.20 22.15 -0.34
N ARG A 737 17.45 23.44 -0.57
CA ARG A 737 16.43 24.44 -0.96
C ARG A 737 15.19 24.44 -0.04
N THR A 738 15.39 24.47 1.27
CA THR A 738 14.32 24.50 2.30
C THR A 738 13.61 25.85 2.38
N ASP A 739 14.08 26.85 1.63
CA ASP A 739 13.44 28.14 1.37
C ASP A 739 12.22 28.01 0.43
N ALA A 740 12.29 27.08 -0.52
CA ALA A 740 11.23 26.82 -1.49
C ALA A 740 10.08 26.01 -0.87
N ARG A 741 8.86 26.17 -1.38
CA ARG A 741 7.68 25.43 -0.94
C ARG A 741 7.19 24.48 -2.03
N VAL A 742 7.17 23.18 -1.74
CA VAL A 742 6.59 22.16 -2.64
C VAL A 742 5.13 21.93 -2.27
N CYS A 743 4.23 22.18 -3.22
CA CYS A 743 2.78 22.13 -3.03
C CYS A 743 2.12 21.12 -3.99
N ASN A 744 1.66 19.99 -3.47
CA ASN A 744 1.01 18.95 -4.27
C ASN A 744 -0.47 19.29 -4.50
N LEU A 745 -0.85 19.51 -5.75
CA LEU A 745 -2.21 19.88 -6.14
C LEU A 745 -3.25 18.80 -5.83
N SER A 746 -2.86 17.52 -5.87
CA SER A 746 -3.73 16.39 -5.49
C SER A 746 -4.04 16.38 -3.99
N TYR A 747 -3.23 17.04 -3.15
CA TYR A 747 -3.52 17.19 -1.73
C TYR A 747 -4.13 18.56 -1.40
N LEU A 748 -3.87 19.61 -2.17
CA LEU A 748 -4.39 20.98 -1.98
C LEU A 748 -5.92 21.13 -2.03
N GLN A 749 -6.63 20.06 -2.37
CA GLN A 749 -8.09 19.95 -2.27
C GLN A 749 -8.59 19.54 -0.87
N THR A 750 -7.72 19.11 0.03
CA THR A 750 -8.09 18.66 1.38
C THR A 750 -7.82 19.75 2.43
N ASP A 751 -8.61 19.76 3.49
CA ASP A 751 -8.47 20.71 4.60
C ASP A 751 -7.16 20.53 5.37
N TRP A 752 -6.78 19.29 5.67
CA TRP A 752 -5.53 18.96 6.38
C TRP A 752 -4.28 19.47 5.64
N TYR A 753 -4.23 19.38 4.31
CA TYR A 753 -3.07 19.83 3.55
C TYR A 753 -3.03 21.35 3.41
N ILE A 754 -4.20 22.01 3.31
CA ILE A 754 -4.27 23.48 3.38
C ILE A 754 -3.76 23.96 4.75
N ASP A 755 -4.15 23.29 5.85
CA ASP A 755 -3.62 23.59 7.20
C ASP A 755 -2.10 23.39 7.27
N GLN A 756 -1.55 22.36 6.61
CA GLN A 756 -0.11 22.13 6.50
C GLN A 756 0.61 23.23 5.74
N MET A 757 0.10 23.65 4.58
CA MET A 757 0.73 24.69 3.77
C MET A 757 0.66 26.08 4.42
N LYS A 758 -0.38 26.34 5.22
CA LYS A 758 -0.54 27.58 5.98
C LYS A 758 0.35 27.68 7.23
N ARG A 759 1.17 26.67 7.50
CA ARG A 759 2.22 26.71 8.52
C ARG A 759 3.58 27.02 7.86
N PRO A 760 4.44 27.84 8.50
CA PRO A 760 5.84 27.90 8.11
C PRO A 760 6.49 26.52 8.19
N ALA A 761 7.45 26.22 7.32
CA ALA A 761 8.27 25.02 7.43
C ALA A 761 9.69 25.34 7.00
N TYR A 762 10.63 25.05 7.91
CA TYR A 762 12.03 25.45 7.78
C TYR A 762 12.16 26.95 7.48
N GLU A 763 12.82 27.30 6.38
CA GLU A 763 13.07 28.69 5.96
C GLU A 763 11.91 29.25 5.12
N SER A 764 11.02 28.38 4.62
CA SER A 764 9.88 28.79 3.83
C SER A 764 8.73 29.33 4.71
N PRO A 765 8.29 30.59 4.55
CA PRO A 765 7.11 31.12 5.22
C PRO A 765 5.84 30.39 4.75
N ALA A 766 4.78 30.47 5.56
CA ALA A 766 3.45 29.95 5.23
C ALA A 766 3.02 30.41 3.83
N VAL A 767 2.33 29.55 3.07
CA VAL A 767 1.75 29.99 1.79
C VAL A 767 0.66 31.04 2.05
N PRO A 768 0.50 32.03 1.16
CA PRO A 768 -0.34 33.18 1.43
C PRO A 768 -1.82 32.89 1.13
N ILE A 769 -2.43 32.02 1.93
CA ILE A 769 -3.88 31.70 1.88
C ILE A 769 -4.55 32.37 3.07
N HIS A 770 -5.38 33.40 2.82
CA HIS A 770 -6.04 34.17 3.88
C HIS A 770 -7.38 33.58 4.34
N TRP A 771 -7.85 32.53 3.68
CA TRP A 771 -9.12 31.88 4.04
C TRP A 771 -9.06 31.33 5.47
N SER A 772 -10.10 31.54 6.26
CA SER A 772 -10.23 30.93 7.59
C SER A 772 -10.50 29.43 7.48
N ARG A 773 -10.18 28.65 8.51
CA ARG A 773 -10.38 27.19 8.47
C ARG A 773 -11.83 26.79 8.20
N LEU A 774 -12.79 27.54 8.74
CA LEU A 774 -14.23 27.36 8.48
C LEU A 774 -14.61 27.56 7.01
N GLN A 775 -13.79 28.26 6.22
CA GLN A 775 -14.09 28.50 4.81
C GLN A 775 -13.68 27.34 3.90
N TYR A 776 -12.74 26.48 4.31
CA TYR A 776 -12.22 25.37 3.51
C TYR A 776 -12.29 23.98 4.16
N VAL A 777 -12.74 23.88 5.42
CA VAL A 777 -12.95 22.60 6.12
C VAL A 777 -13.79 21.65 5.27
N ALA A 778 -13.47 20.36 5.33
CA ALA A 778 -14.06 19.39 4.44
C ALA A 778 -15.62 19.39 4.51
N GLY A 779 -16.26 19.35 3.34
CA GLY A 779 -17.71 19.56 3.16
C GLY A 779 -18.08 21.00 2.81
N THR A 780 -17.14 21.94 2.87
CA THR A 780 -17.34 23.35 2.55
C THR A 780 -16.57 23.75 1.30
N ARG A 781 -17.26 24.34 0.31
CA ARG A 781 -16.65 24.88 -0.93
C ARG A 781 -15.76 23.87 -1.68
N GLU A 782 -16.15 22.60 -1.70
CA GLU A 782 -15.41 21.53 -2.41
C GLU A 782 -15.35 21.75 -3.93
N GLY A 783 -16.46 22.21 -4.50
CA GLY A 783 -16.56 22.63 -5.90
C GLY A 783 -17.51 23.81 -6.02
N ILE A 784 -17.00 24.97 -6.45
CA ILE A 784 -17.77 26.19 -6.59
C ILE A 784 -18.31 26.26 -8.01
N THR A 785 -19.64 26.28 -8.17
CA THR A 785 -20.27 26.26 -9.49
C THR A 785 -19.99 27.54 -10.27
N VAL A 786 -19.77 27.41 -11.58
CA VAL A 786 -19.63 28.55 -12.49
C VAL A 786 -20.99 28.85 -13.12
N ARG A 787 -21.44 30.11 -13.06
CA ARG A 787 -22.72 30.59 -13.60
C ARG A 787 -22.51 31.78 -14.54
N PRO A 788 -22.03 31.54 -15.77
CA PRO A 788 -21.41 32.56 -16.63
C PRO A 788 -22.26 33.80 -16.91
N GLY A 789 -23.57 33.63 -17.19
CA GLY A 789 -24.45 34.73 -17.56
C GLY A 789 -25.04 35.51 -16.37
N THR A 790 -24.59 35.28 -15.14
CA THR A 790 -25.17 35.94 -13.96
C THR A 790 -24.69 37.38 -13.83
N LEU A 791 -23.38 37.58 -13.97
CA LEU A 791 -22.76 38.89 -13.89
C LEU A 791 -23.22 39.81 -15.02
N GLU A 792 -23.26 39.31 -16.26
CA GLU A 792 -23.76 40.07 -17.42
C GLU A 792 -25.20 40.55 -17.23
N ARG A 793 -26.08 39.67 -16.71
CA ARG A 793 -27.49 40.05 -16.42
C ARG A 793 -27.59 41.11 -15.32
N LEU A 794 -26.75 41.04 -14.30
CA LEU A 794 -26.67 42.05 -13.23
C LEU A 794 -26.19 43.39 -13.79
N VAL A 795 -25.08 43.39 -14.52
CA VAL A 795 -24.56 44.61 -15.17
C VAL A 795 -25.63 45.21 -16.09
N ASP A 796 -26.35 44.39 -16.86
CA ASP A 796 -27.43 44.84 -17.73
C ASP A 796 -28.63 45.44 -16.97
N SER A 797 -28.97 44.88 -15.81
CA SER A 797 -30.12 45.32 -15.01
C SER A 797 -29.89 46.62 -14.26
N TYR A 798 -28.63 46.98 -13.98
CA TYR A 798 -28.24 48.22 -13.32
C TYR A 798 -27.50 49.19 -14.26
N LYS A 799 -27.67 49.04 -15.58
CA LYS A 799 -27.07 49.95 -16.59
C LYS A 799 -27.38 51.42 -16.33
N ASP A 800 -28.58 51.70 -15.82
CA ASP A 800 -29.07 53.06 -15.56
C ASP A 800 -28.74 53.57 -14.13
N ASP A 801 -28.10 52.73 -13.30
CA ASP A 801 -27.68 53.07 -11.92
C ASP A 801 -26.26 52.53 -11.61
N PRO A 802 -25.21 53.14 -12.20
CA PRO A 802 -23.84 52.66 -12.08
C PRO A 802 -23.24 52.86 -10.68
N GLU A 803 -23.77 53.77 -9.86
CA GLU A 803 -23.30 53.96 -8.48
C GLU A 803 -23.71 52.77 -7.61
N THR A 804 -24.98 52.36 -7.67
CA THR A 804 -25.46 51.16 -6.96
C THR A 804 -24.76 49.90 -7.47
N LEU A 805 -24.51 49.78 -8.79
CA LEU A 805 -23.77 48.64 -9.35
C LEU A 805 -22.34 48.57 -8.81
N ARG A 806 -21.66 49.71 -8.70
CA ARG A 806 -20.30 49.82 -8.16
C ARG A 806 -20.25 49.55 -6.65
N GLU A 807 -21.28 49.95 -5.90
CA GLU A 807 -21.40 49.59 -4.48
C GLU A 807 -21.64 48.08 -4.30
N LEU A 808 -22.46 47.48 -5.17
CA LEU A 808 -22.84 46.08 -5.09
C LEU A 808 -21.73 45.13 -5.57
N LEU A 809 -21.02 45.50 -6.64
CA LEU A 809 -20.05 44.65 -7.33
C LEU A 809 -18.63 45.22 -7.34
N GLY A 810 -18.32 46.33 -6.69
CA GLY A 810 -16.97 46.93 -6.73
C GLY A 810 -16.61 47.58 -8.08
N ASP A 811 -15.36 48.05 -8.18
CA ASP A 811 -14.87 48.84 -9.32
C ASP A 811 -14.78 48.06 -10.63
N ASP A 812 -14.41 46.77 -10.56
CA ASP A 812 -14.42 45.85 -11.69
C ASP A 812 -15.11 44.53 -11.28
N PRO A 813 -16.32 44.25 -11.80
CA PRO A 813 -17.09 43.07 -11.43
C PRO A 813 -16.45 41.75 -11.91
N PHE A 814 -15.53 41.80 -12.89
CA PHE A 814 -14.82 40.63 -13.41
C PHE A 814 -13.50 40.34 -12.69
N GLU A 815 -13.08 41.21 -11.76
CA GLU A 815 -11.81 41.08 -11.05
C GLU A 815 -11.80 39.86 -10.10
N LEU A 816 -10.77 39.05 -10.18
CA LEU A 816 -10.62 37.80 -9.43
C LEU A 816 -10.74 38.02 -7.92
N LYS A 817 -10.09 39.05 -7.39
CA LYS A 817 -10.16 39.40 -5.96
C LYS A 817 -11.60 39.66 -5.51
N ASN A 818 -12.33 40.43 -6.30
CA ASN A 818 -13.71 40.79 -6.02
C ASN A 818 -14.65 39.58 -6.12
N ILE A 819 -14.44 38.70 -7.10
CA ILE A 819 -15.17 37.43 -7.20
C ILE A 819 -14.95 36.57 -5.96
N ILE A 820 -13.70 36.46 -5.48
CA ILE A 820 -13.39 35.69 -4.27
C ILE A 820 -14.08 36.30 -3.04
N ASP A 821 -13.90 37.59 -2.81
CA ASP A 821 -14.37 38.27 -1.59
C ASP A 821 -15.92 38.36 -1.51
N LYS A 822 -16.57 38.75 -2.62
CA LYS A 822 -18.02 39.05 -2.64
C LYS A 822 -18.90 37.87 -2.97
N TRP A 823 -18.37 36.85 -3.66
CA TRP A 823 -19.16 35.70 -4.13
C TRP A 823 -18.68 34.41 -3.46
N VAL A 824 -17.44 34.00 -3.70
CA VAL A 824 -16.93 32.71 -3.20
C VAL A 824 -16.94 32.65 -1.68
N LEU A 825 -16.44 33.70 -1.02
CA LEU A 825 -16.35 33.80 0.43
C LEU A 825 -17.57 34.46 1.08
N SER A 826 -18.60 34.77 0.30
CA SER A 826 -19.84 35.37 0.80
C SER A 826 -20.44 34.59 1.97
N ASP A 827 -20.84 35.33 3.00
CA ASP A 827 -21.61 34.80 4.12
C ASP A 827 -22.99 34.32 3.66
N ASN A 828 -23.60 35.01 2.69
CA ASN A 828 -24.85 34.59 2.07
C ASN A 828 -24.62 33.33 1.20
N PRO A 829 -25.21 32.17 1.55
CA PRO A 829 -25.05 30.92 0.82
C PRO A 829 -25.49 31.01 -0.64
N ASP A 830 -26.47 31.84 -0.97
CA ASP A 830 -27.01 31.96 -2.34
C ASP A 830 -26.02 32.59 -3.30
N LEU A 831 -25.03 33.33 -2.79
CA LEU A 831 -24.00 34.03 -3.59
C LEU A 831 -22.70 33.22 -3.73
N ARG A 832 -22.62 31.99 -3.18
CA ARG A 832 -21.42 31.14 -3.19
C ARG A 832 -21.21 30.42 -4.53
N PHE A 833 -21.05 31.18 -5.60
CA PHE A 833 -20.77 30.69 -6.95
C PHE A 833 -19.90 31.69 -7.71
N ILE A 834 -19.28 31.27 -8.82
CA ILE A 834 -18.55 32.19 -9.69
C ILE A 834 -19.53 32.76 -10.73
N PRO A 835 -19.77 34.08 -10.78
CA PRO A 835 -20.88 34.68 -11.54
C PRO A 835 -20.58 34.90 -13.03
N THR A 836 -19.38 34.56 -13.50
CA THR A 836 -18.89 34.75 -14.88
C THR A 836 -17.97 33.59 -15.29
N ASP A 837 -17.76 33.36 -16.58
CA ASP A 837 -16.72 32.46 -17.10
C ASP A 837 -15.46 33.21 -17.58
N SER A 838 -15.42 34.52 -17.43
CA SER A 838 -14.34 35.38 -17.92
C SER A 838 -13.81 36.20 -16.75
N ILE A 839 -12.70 35.75 -16.15
CA ILE A 839 -12.10 36.39 -14.99
C ILE A 839 -10.94 37.27 -15.43
N VAL A 840 -10.78 38.40 -14.77
CA VAL A 840 -9.68 39.35 -14.95
C VAL A 840 -8.87 39.45 -13.67
N MET A 841 -7.56 39.57 -13.77
CA MET A 841 -6.68 39.95 -12.67
C MET A 841 -5.89 41.20 -13.07
N THR A 842 -6.05 42.28 -12.32
CA THR A 842 -5.31 43.52 -12.54
C THR A 842 -3.85 43.35 -12.11
N ILE A 843 -2.91 43.80 -12.95
CA ILE A 843 -1.48 43.58 -12.75
C ILE A 843 -0.82 44.78 -12.06
N ASP A 844 -0.25 44.56 -10.89
CA ASP A 844 0.68 45.50 -10.25
C ASP A 844 2.01 45.50 -11.01
N LYS A 845 2.17 46.46 -11.92
CA LYS A 845 3.37 46.58 -12.75
C LYS A 845 4.63 46.84 -11.94
N ASP A 846 4.52 47.47 -10.78
CA ASP A 846 5.69 47.76 -9.94
C ASP A 846 6.12 46.51 -9.17
N ALA A 847 5.17 45.69 -8.70
CA ALA A 847 5.47 44.38 -8.13
C ALA A 847 6.13 43.44 -9.15
N VAL A 848 5.64 43.41 -10.39
CA VAL A 848 6.28 42.64 -11.48
C VAL A 848 7.72 43.09 -11.70
N ARG A 849 8.00 44.41 -11.70
CA ARG A 849 9.36 44.94 -11.81
C ARG A 849 10.24 44.58 -10.60
N ARG A 850 9.69 44.69 -9.38
CA ARG A 850 10.40 44.34 -8.14
C ARG A 850 10.73 42.86 -8.05
N SER A 851 9.89 41.98 -8.63
CA SER A 851 10.11 40.54 -8.65
C SER A 851 11.36 40.10 -9.43
N GLY A 852 11.88 40.97 -10.31
CA GLY A 852 13.00 40.64 -11.18
C GLY A 852 12.71 39.59 -12.27
N MET A 853 11.44 39.20 -12.46
CA MET A 853 11.08 38.15 -13.43
C MET A 853 11.43 38.54 -14.87
N MET A 854 11.76 37.53 -15.69
CA MET A 854 12.03 37.75 -17.10
C MET A 854 10.78 38.25 -17.84
N MET A 855 10.94 39.32 -18.62
CA MET A 855 9.86 39.87 -19.44
C MET A 855 9.75 39.09 -20.75
N ALA A 856 8.63 38.39 -20.94
CA ALA A 856 8.35 37.65 -22.18
C ALA A 856 7.81 38.54 -23.32
N ALA A 857 7.51 39.82 -23.03
CA ALA A 857 7.02 40.81 -23.99
C ALA A 857 7.64 42.19 -23.72
N ASP A 858 7.54 43.12 -24.68
CA ASP A 858 8.15 44.46 -24.58
C ASP A 858 7.50 45.37 -23.53
N SER A 859 6.29 45.03 -23.06
CA SER A 859 5.55 45.80 -22.05
C SER A 859 4.76 44.91 -21.10
N ILE A 860 4.62 45.34 -19.84
CA ILE A 860 3.80 44.68 -18.83
C ILE A 860 2.31 44.98 -19.10
N PRO A 861 1.47 43.94 -19.31
CA PRO A 861 0.04 44.13 -19.56
C PRO A 861 -0.66 44.72 -18.33
N ASP A 862 -1.78 45.43 -18.55
CA ASP A 862 -2.59 45.97 -17.44
C ASP A 862 -3.39 44.87 -16.73
N LYS A 863 -3.80 43.84 -17.47
CA LYS A 863 -4.71 42.79 -17.03
C LYS A 863 -4.29 41.42 -17.56
N MET A 864 -4.44 40.41 -16.72
CA MET A 864 -4.37 39.00 -17.08
C MET A 864 -5.78 38.43 -17.16
N HIS A 865 -6.04 37.59 -18.16
CA HIS A 865 -7.37 37.03 -18.42
C HIS A 865 -7.39 35.52 -18.17
N ILE A 866 -8.32 35.04 -17.34
CA ILE A 866 -8.50 33.62 -17.02
C ILE A 866 -9.88 33.19 -17.54
N SER A 867 -9.92 32.20 -18.44
CA SER A 867 -11.17 31.71 -19.02
C SER A 867 -11.61 30.41 -18.36
N LEU A 868 -12.80 30.42 -17.79
CA LEU A 868 -13.50 29.26 -17.25
C LEU A 868 -14.56 28.72 -18.23
N LYS A 869 -14.50 29.11 -19.50
CA LYS A 869 -15.49 28.69 -20.50
C LYS A 869 -15.54 27.17 -20.61
N GLY A 870 -16.74 26.61 -20.50
CA GLY A 870 -16.96 25.16 -20.52
C GLY A 870 -16.76 24.45 -19.17
N LYS A 871 -16.27 25.14 -18.14
CA LYS A 871 -16.22 24.58 -16.78
C LYS A 871 -17.58 24.71 -16.09
N ARG A 872 -17.97 23.62 -15.40
CA ARG A 872 -19.18 23.59 -14.56
C ARG A 872 -18.90 24.05 -13.13
N ALA A 873 -17.71 23.76 -12.63
CA ALA A 873 -17.26 24.14 -11.31
C ALA A 873 -15.74 24.36 -11.30
N VAL A 874 -15.28 25.14 -10.33
CA VAL A 874 -13.87 25.27 -9.96
C VAL A 874 -13.68 24.59 -8.61
N TYR A 875 -12.73 23.67 -8.53
CA TYR A 875 -12.48 22.88 -7.32
C TYR A 875 -11.56 23.61 -6.35
N LYS A 876 -11.57 23.15 -5.10
CA LYS A 876 -10.83 23.79 -4.00
C LYS A 876 -9.34 23.99 -4.30
N SER A 877 -8.65 23.01 -4.89
CA SER A 877 -7.24 23.12 -5.28
C SER A 877 -6.98 24.30 -6.22
N GLU A 878 -7.80 24.46 -7.26
CA GLU A 878 -7.71 25.57 -8.21
C GLU A 878 -8.02 26.92 -7.56
N MET A 879 -9.00 26.97 -6.65
CA MET A 879 -9.28 28.18 -5.88
C MET A 879 -8.12 28.58 -4.98
N MET A 880 -7.45 27.61 -4.35
CA MET A 880 -6.26 27.90 -3.54
C MET A 880 -5.10 28.41 -4.41
N MET A 881 -4.96 27.90 -5.65
CA MET A 881 -4.00 28.45 -6.61
C MET A 881 -4.33 29.91 -6.97
N TYR A 882 -5.60 30.23 -7.22
CA TYR A 882 -6.03 31.61 -7.51
C TYR A 882 -5.82 32.55 -6.31
N GLU A 883 -6.12 32.10 -5.10
CA GLU A 883 -5.83 32.84 -3.87
C GLU A 883 -4.33 33.12 -3.77
N MET A 884 -3.47 32.09 -3.92
CA MET A 884 -2.02 32.28 -3.86
C MET A 884 -1.50 33.19 -4.97
N LEU A 885 -2.05 33.11 -6.18
CA LEU A 885 -1.69 33.99 -7.29
C LEU A 885 -1.96 35.47 -6.96
N LEU A 886 -3.13 35.78 -6.40
CA LEU A 886 -3.47 37.13 -5.94
C LEU A 886 -2.53 37.62 -4.84
N GLN A 887 -2.30 36.80 -3.82
CA GLN A 887 -1.62 37.23 -2.60
C GLN A 887 -0.10 37.26 -2.75
N CYS A 888 0.49 36.41 -3.60
CA CYS A 888 1.90 36.48 -3.95
C CYS A 888 2.25 37.76 -4.72
N ASN A 889 1.27 38.35 -5.42
CA ASN A 889 1.38 39.57 -6.22
C ASN A 889 2.69 39.64 -7.02
N TRP A 890 3.07 38.52 -7.65
CA TRP A 890 4.30 38.38 -8.46
C TRP A 890 5.64 38.47 -7.69
N GLU A 891 5.66 38.98 -6.46
CA GLU A 891 6.87 39.11 -5.63
C GLU A 891 7.34 37.77 -5.07
N ARG A 892 6.40 36.90 -4.66
CA ARG A 892 6.71 35.50 -4.32
C ARG A 892 6.49 34.62 -5.57
N PRO A 893 7.55 34.09 -6.20
CA PRO A 893 7.42 33.38 -7.46
C PRO A 893 6.58 32.10 -7.33
N LEU A 894 5.71 31.86 -8.32
CA LEU A 894 4.90 30.66 -8.43
C LEU A 894 5.33 29.85 -9.66
N TYR A 895 5.55 28.56 -9.47
CA TYR A 895 5.99 27.62 -10.50
C TYR A 895 5.06 26.42 -10.59
N VAL A 896 5.03 25.78 -11.75
CA VAL A 896 4.38 24.48 -11.99
C VAL A 896 5.43 23.54 -12.56
N ALA A 897 5.57 22.35 -11.99
CA ALA A 897 6.47 21.34 -12.55
C ALA A 897 6.01 20.93 -13.96
N MET A 898 6.95 20.71 -14.90
CA MET A 898 6.62 20.40 -16.30
C MET A 898 5.87 19.06 -16.47
N THR A 899 6.00 18.16 -15.50
CA THR A 899 5.28 16.88 -15.44
C THR A 899 3.80 17.03 -15.10
N VAL A 900 3.38 18.17 -14.54
CA VAL A 900 1.98 18.44 -14.23
C VAL A 900 1.18 18.59 -15.52
N GLY A 901 0.11 17.81 -15.66
CA GLY A 901 -0.80 17.89 -16.80
C GLY A 901 -1.53 19.24 -16.88
N LYS A 902 -1.76 19.73 -18.10
CA LYS A 902 -2.38 21.05 -18.39
C LYS A 902 -3.74 21.26 -17.73
N ASP A 903 -4.49 20.19 -17.48
CA ASP A 903 -5.80 20.26 -16.80
C ASP A 903 -5.68 20.78 -15.35
N ASN A 904 -4.50 20.69 -14.75
CA ASN A 904 -4.22 21.18 -13.39
C ASN A 904 -3.57 22.57 -13.37
N TYR A 905 -3.49 23.27 -14.51
CA TYR A 905 -2.85 24.60 -14.59
C TYR A 905 -3.79 25.74 -14.16
N GLY A 906 -4.97 25.43 -13.60
CA GLY A 906 -5.94 26.44 -13.17
C GLY A 906 -6.38 27.36 -14.31
N ASN A 907 -6.55 26.84 -15.54
CA ASN A 907 -6.95 27.62 -16.71
C ASN A 907 -6.06 28.85 -17.03
N LEU A 908 -4.80 28.84 -16.58
CA LEU A 908 -3.84 29.92 -16.85
C LEU A 908 -3.24 29.85 -18.28
N GLY A 909 -3.71 28.95 -19.15
CA GLY A 909 -3.41 28.97 -20.59
C GLY A 909 -1.93 29.15 -20.92
N ASP A 910 -1.62 30.22 -21.66
CA ASP A 910 -0.27 30.59 -22.12
C ASP A 910 0.41 31.63 -21.22
N TYR A 911 0.05 31.68 -19.93
CA TYR A 911 0.65 32.59 -18.94
C TYR A 911 1.81 31.93 -18.18
N PHE A 912 2.70 31.26 -18.93
CA PHE A 912 3.83 30.53 -18.39
C PHE A 912 5.11 30.84 -19.18
N VAL A 913 6.23 30.95 -18.47
CA VAL A 913 7.59 30.97 -19.03
C VAL A 913 8.37 29.81 -18.44
N GLN A 914 9.05 29.03 -19.29
CA GLN A 914 9.85 27.91 -18.82
C GLN A 914 11.21 28.41 -18.28
N GLU A 915 11.49 28.13 -17.02
CA GLU A 915 12.75 28.40 -16.34
C GLU A 915 13.34 27.06 -15.88
N GLY A 916 14.37 26.57 -16.59
CA GLY A 916 14.94 25.24 -16.35
C GLY A 916 13.92 24.12 -16.56
N LEU A 917 13.65 23.36 -15.49
CA LEU A 917 12.66 22.27 -15.48
C LEU A 917 11.27 22.69 -14.97
N ALA A 918 11.05 23.96 -14.66
CA ALA A 918 9.78 24.44 -14.10
C ALA A 918 9.15 25.53 -14.97
N ASN A 919 7.83 25.61 -14.99
CA ASN A 919 7.07 26.66 -15.66
C ASN A 919 6.70 27.75 -14.64
N ARG A 920 7.32 28.94 -14.73
CA ARG A 920 6.97 30.10 -13.90
C ARG A 920 5.66 30.71 -14.40
N ILE A 921 4.71 30.93 -13.49
CA ILE A 921 3.47 31.67 -13.79
C ILE A 921 3.81 33.15 -13.98
N THR A 922 3.30 33.75 -15.05
CA THR A 922 3.66 35.11 -15.45
C THR A 922 2.45 35.91 -15.96
N PRO A 923 2.41 37.25 -15.83
CA PRO A 923 1.31 38.04 -16.42
C PRO A 923 1.38 38.11 -17.96
N PHE A 924 2.48 37.69 -18.61
CA PHE A 924 2.63 37.77 -20.07
C PHE A 924 1.97 36.58 -20.77
N ASN A 925 1.17 36.85 -21.80
CA ASN A 925 0.66 35.80 -22.68
C ASN A 925 1.73 35.44 -23.72
N THR A 926 2.36 34.28 -23.57
CA THR A 926 3.51 33.87 -24.39
C THR A 926 3.14 33.48 -25.82
N ALA A 927 1.92 33.01 -26.05
CA ALA A 927 1.41 32.75 -27.40
C ALA A 927 1.33 34.03 -28.26
N LYS A 928 1.07 35.19 -27.64
CA LYS A 928 1.03 36.49 -28.33
C LYS A 928 2.40 37.15 -28.47
N SER A 929 3.37 36.82 -27.62
CA SER A 929 4.69 37.47 -27.62
C SER A 929 5.71 36.80 -28.55
N GLY A 930 5.45 35.56 -29.00
CA GLY A 930 6.27 34.88 -30.01
C GLY A 930 7.65 34.42 -29.52
N LYS A 931 7.92 34.52 -28.21
CA LYS A 931 9.12 33.99 -27.55
C LYS A 931 8.69 32.82 -26.67
N ASN A 932 8.88 31.60 -27.16
CA ASN A 932 8.79 30.37 -26.38
C ASN A 932 10.12 30.09 -25.70
#